data_AF-F2BWS0-F1
#
_entry.id   AF-F2BWS0-F1
#
_cell.length_a   1.000
_cell.length_b   1.000
_cell.length_c   1.000
_cell.angle_alpha   90.00
_cell.angle_beta   90.00
_cell.angle_gamma   90.00
#
_symmetry.space_group_name_H-M   'P 1'
#
loop_
_entity.id
_entity.type
_entity.pdbx_description
1 polymer ?
#
loop_
_entity_poly.entity_id
_entity_poly.type
_entity_poly.pdbx_seq_one_letter_code
_entity_poly.pdbx_strand_id
1 'polypeptide(L)'
;MGSKNSITESHGTFVRGVGNTVYDAYNDEVMTAAEKEKLEAYLRQDEDAEGPIGLFEKERSHVTVDGDGNSVAGAIYTRVSGVSNDLSNTDGKPRLSYNIITGNRNTLTDSSHNLILGDNHELENVNGNIIIGSQKTKTKTEKSNVTILGNDANVSVEGGVALGTGSVASTAAEVAGYDPATDKASTTDNATWKSGNGAVSVGTADKTRQITNLAAGTADTDAVNVAQLKNSKTAVEAGDYVTVTKKTEDGKGTTYTVKGPTLSIDGGNLTVNADEKDGKKVGYKLSLNKELTGLTSVSSEAFKVGDKTYINSQGINANSNKITNVAAGAADGDAVNFKQLSDVKSISTTNQTNIGKLQAGFTVKDGGTGKADVTLGGDTKQEVTFKADVDKTTEATTNGSSLTSSVDKDRKVTYTLNMKQLKKDLGITEGPDGVMSSWKLKVKDETTPQEIKNGEAVTFDVAAADKGLTVTRDGKTIKYGIEGSKINLAGNTSITNLSNEIEKSKIHYFSVNSTDKGAGSNYKNDGAKKDGSIAIGPSALNNGTQSVAVGLKSKVEDGWWSVALGTESKTNGHFTTAIGYQASATMQQALALGTQAEAAAESSISIGTKAKSLANRGIALGTNSTVGATGGRGIAIGDGSYVGAKTNNHPGTGMSNPGDEWKPANPYVTADDDTVAGPGKLPEENSMAIGMKASAFGFQTTALGAGAEAHNTNTTAVGVAAVAKGNYSTALGKQARTFEKESTSVGHWADSRAEFATSVGANTIVYKKGGVALGSGARAYDENSVAIGSNSFAKEAIDGKAYLSDEDVKAAAGIVSVGSPNYKVGDTDVAANYRRIVNVAGGIHDNDAVNVAQLKALEGKVTTNAGDITTLKEGWTLADANTGKKVVKAKDTVKVTGDDYITATVDNDGLKLGMDETKLNTQINNQIDNSETVKAKMNSWVLKATSDTGEEEKGKTINNTDNAVTFDVETDQGLTVKRDGATIKYGVNNKQLVENINKGDTAVTNIAGLFNVTDGKNTKAVNLGKDKNSNVTFKGTDGETTVTVGGSDDAPTVTVGLDPEFKKQVNAN
;
A
#
# COMPACT_ATOMS: atom_id res chain seq x y z
N MET A 1 31.01 9.27 -36.52
CA MET A 1 31.99 10.06 -35.74
C MET A 1 32.91 9.10 -34.99
N GLY A 2 34.23 9.29 -35.02
CA GLY A 2 35.21 8.37 -34.41
C GLY A 2 35.97 7.51 -35.45
N SER A 3 36.93 6.69 -35.00
CA SER A 3 37.91 6.00 -35.87
C SER A 3 37.58 4.52 -36.11
N LYS A 4 38.02 3.96 -37.25
CA LYS A 4 37.86 2.53 -37.62
C LYS A 4 36.41 2.01 -37.64
N ASN A 5 35.42 2.86 -37.84
CA ASN A 5 34.05 2.41 -38.08
C ASN A 5 33.88 1.97 -39.55
N SER A 6 33.20 0.85 -39.79
CA SER A 6 32.87 0.34 -41.13
C SER A 6 31.36 0.34 -41.31
N ILE A 7 30.86 1.00 -42.36
CA ILE A 7 29.44 1.02 -42.72
C ILE A 7 29.34 0.61 -44.19
N THR A 8 28.67 -0.51 -44.46
CA THR A 8 28.54 -1.08 -45.79
C THR A 8 27.09 -1.52 -45.99
N GLU A 9 26.50 -1.25 -47.16
CA GLU A 9 25.10 -1.61 -47.47
C GLU A 9 24.12 -1.16 -46.38
N SER A 10 24.17 0.12 -46.00
CA SER A 10 23.32 0.66 -44.96
C SER A 10 22.98 2.14 -45.18
N HIS A 11 21.68 2.49 -45.14
CA HIS A 11 21.22 3.86 -45.42
C HIS A 11 20.45 4.46 -44.24
N GLY A 12 20.79 5.69 -43.85
CA GLY A 12 20.18 6.34 -42.67
C GLY A 12 20.77 5.88 -41.33
N THR A 13 22.01 5.38 -41.36
CA THR A 13 22.71 4.87 -40.18
C THR A 13 23.58 5.93 -39.53
N PHE A 14 23.45 6.08 -38.21
CA PHE A 14 24.26 6.98 -37.41
C PHE A 14 25.20 6.17 -36.50
N VAL A 15 26.52 6.34 -36.68
CA VAL A 15 27.53 5.64 -35.86
C VAL A 15 28.43 6.65 -35.15
N ARG A 16 28.61 6.46 -33.84
CA ARG A 16 29.53 7.22 -32.98
C ARG A 16 30.40 6.25 -32.15
N GLY A 17 31.70 6.51 -32.06
CA GLY A 17 32.68 5.74 -31.28
C GLY A 17 33.76 5.07 -32.16
N VAL A 18 34.41 4.01 -31.67
CA VAL A 18 35.57 3.37 -32.34
C VAL A 18 35.31 1.91 -32.68
N GLY A 19 35.67 1.49 -33.90
CA GLY A 19 35.70 0.07 -34.28
C GLY A 19 34.33 -0.60 -34.48
N ASN A 20 33.27 0.17 -34.69
CA ASN A 20 31.95 -0.39 -34.95
C ASN A 20 31.80 -0.83 -36.41
N THR A 21 31.09 -1.93 -36.63
CA THR A 21 30.75 -2.45 -37.96
C THR A 21 29.23 -2.47 -38.12
N VAL A 22 28.72 -1.82 -39.15
CA VAL A 22 27.33 -1.94 -39.60
C VAL A 22 27.34 -2.45 -41.03
N TYR A 23 26.73 -3.60 -41.28
CA TYR A 23 26.70 -4.25 -42.60
C TYR A 23 25.29 -4.71 -42.92
N ASP A 24 24.89 -4.69 -44.19
CA ASP A 24 23.57 -5.15 -44.65
C ASP A 24 22.49 -4.68 -43.67
N ALA A 25 22.30 -3.36 -43.56
CA ALA A 25 21.29 -2.75 -42.70
C ALA A 25 20.55 -1.72 -43.54
N TYR A 26 19.63 -2.19 -44.39
CA TYR A 26 18.74 -1.44 -45.27
C TYR A 26 17.36 -2.10 -45.28
N ASN A 27 16.30 -1.33 -45.55
CA ASN A 27 14.96 -1.91 -45.70
C ASN A 27 14.75 -2.37 -47.15
N ASP A 28 14.57 -3.66 -47.40
CA ASP A 28 14.31 -4.22 -48.73
C ASP A 28 12.83 -4.17 -49.15
N GLU A 29 11.93 -3.97 -48.18
CA GLU A 29 10.47 -3.95 -48.36
C GLU A 29 9.91 -2.52 -48.51
N VAL A 30 8.99 -2.32 -49.46
CA VAL A 30 8.22 -1.08 -49.61
C VAL A 30 6.87 -1.26 -48.91
N MET A 31 6.46 -0.33 -48.04
CA MET A 31 5.11 -0.35 -47.46
C MET A 31 4.04 -0.46 -48.56
N THR A 32 3.04 -1.31 -48.36
CA THR A 32 1.89 -1.36 -49.27
C THR A 32 1.08 -0.08 -49.18
N ALA A 33 0.36 0.28 -50.24
CA ALA A 33 -0.46 1.50 -50.27
C ALA A 33 -1.48 1.56 -49.11
N ALA A 34 -2.03 0.41 -48.71
CA ALA A 34 -2.98 0.30 -47.59
C ALA A 34 -2.34 0.52 -46.21
N GLU A 35 -1.09 0.09 -46.02
CA GLU A 35 -0.34 0.34 -44.79
C GLU A 35 0.09 1.80 -44.70
N LYS A 36 0.46 2.40 -45.84
CA LYS A 36 0.76 3.83 -45.93
C LYS A 36 -0.48 4.67 -45.57
N GLU A 37 -1.65 4.29 -46.05
CA GLU A 37 -2.93 4.95 -45.74
C GLU A 37 -3.30 4.84 -44.25
N LYS A 38 -3.10 3.67 -43.62
CA LYS A 38 -3.30 3.49 -42.17
C LYS A 38 -2.30 4.29 -41.32
N LEU A 39 -1.05 4.36 -41.75
CA LEU A 39 0.00 5.13 -41.06
C LEU A 39 -0.22 6.64 -41.22
N GLU A 40 -0.60 7.09 -42.41
CA GLU A 40 -0.99 8.49 -42.66
C GLU A 40 -2.23 8.88 -41.83
N ALA A 41 -3.21 7.98 -41.66
CA ALA A 41 -4.35 8.20 -40.77
C ALA A 41 -3.98 8.25 -39.28
N TYR A 42 -2.91 7.59 -38.85
CA TYR A 42 -2.40 7.64 -37.47
C TYR A 42 -1.54 8.89 -37.21
N LEU A 43 -0.89 9.44 -38.24
CA LEU A 43 0.04 10.57 -38.14
C LEU A 43 -0.57 11.93 -38.53
N ARG A 44 -1.74 11.97 -39.17
CA ARG A 44 -2.43 13.24 -39.53
C ARG A 44 -3.69 13.46 -38.69
N GLN A 45 -3.65 14.47 -37.82
CA GLN A 45 -4.84 15.20 -37.37
C GLN A 45 -4.92 16.64 -37.91
N ASP A 46 -3.91 17.11 -38.66
CA ASP A 46 -3.90 18.44 -39.27
C ASP A 46 -3.77 18.35 -40.80
N GLU A 47 -4.66 19.05 -41.51
CA GLU A 47 -4.79 19.01 -42.97
C GLU A 47 -3.69 19.78 -43.73
N ASP A 48 -2.81 20.53 -43.05
CA ASP A 48 -1.94 21.53 -43.70
C ASP A 48 -0.42 21.30 -43.57
N ALA A 49 0.05 20.11 -43.21
CA ALA A 49 1.49 19.80 -43.17
C ALA A 49 1.95 19.03 -44.43
N GLU A 50 2.89 19.61 -45.20
CA GLU A 50 3.72 18.85 -46.14
C GLU A 50 4.42 17.72 -45.38
N GLY A 51 4.07 16.47 -45.71
CA GLY A 51 4.20 15.34 -44.79
C GLY A 51 5.63 14.84 -44.55
N PRO A 52 5.88 14.14 -43.42
CA PRO A 52 7.11 13.38 -43.21
C PRO A 52 7.05 12.08 -44.04
N ILE A 53 7.25 12.18 -45.34
CA ILE A 53 7.55 11.03 -46.21
C ILE A 53 9.01 10.63 -46.01
N GLY A 54 9.29 9.69 -45.12
CA GLY A 54 10.67 9.24 -44.96
C GLY A 54 10.98 8.14 -43.95
N LEU A 55 10.03 7.74 -43.10
CA LEU A 55 10.35 6.79 -42.03
C LEU A 55 10.43 5.32 -42.53
N PHE A 56 9.66 4.96 -43.56
CA PHE A 56 9.50 3.57 -44.03
C PHE A 56 9.76 3.38 -45.54
N GLU A 57 10.57 4.26 -46.12
CA GLU A 57 10.96 4.14 -47.53
C GLU A 57 11.89 2.94 -47.74
N LYS A 58 11.86 2.39 -48.96
CA LYS A 58 12.83 1.39 -49.41
C LYS A 58 14.24 1.92 -49.16
N GLU A 59 15.14 1.02 -48.83
CA GLU A 59 16.58 1.22 -48.58
C GLU A 59 16.91 1.92 -47.24
N ARG A 60 15.99 2.60 -46.54
CA ARG A 60 16.30 3.25 -45.23
C ARG A 60 16.21 2.29 -44.04
N SER A 61 17.23 2.28 -43.17
CA SER A 61 17.29 1.36 -42.02
C SER A 61 17.18 2.01 -40.65
N HIS A 62 17.44 3.30 -40.49
CA HIS A 62 17.35 4.01 -39.20
C HIS A 62 18.07 3.26 -38.06
N VAL A 63 19.31 2.84 -38.30
CA VAL A 63 20.16 2.18 -37.29
C VAL A 63 21.02 3.22 -36.58
N THR A 64 21.05 3.18 -35.25
CA THR A 64 21.92 4.06 -34.44
C THR A 64 22.86 3.20 -33.60
N VAL A 65 24.16 3.45 -33.70
CA VAL A 65 25.20 2.78 -32.91
C VAL A 65 26.03 3.82 -32.18
N ASP A 66 26.03 3.81 -30.85
CA ASP A 66 26.82 4.73 -30.01
C ASP A 66 27.66 3.97 -28.97
N GLY A 67 28.97 3.87 -29.20
CA GLY A 67 29.92 3.15 -28.34
C GLY A 67 31.04 2.48 -29.15
N ASP A 68 31.69 1.45 -28.61
CA ASP A 68 32.92 0.89 -29.20
C ASP A 68 32.80 -0.59 -29.57
N GLY A 69 33.32 -0.97 -30.73
CA GLY A 69 33.47 -2.38 -31.13
C GLY A 69 32.15 -3.14 -31.35
N ASN A 70 31.03 -2.45 -31.60
CA ASN A 70 29.75 -3.10 -31.85
C ASN A 70 29.66 -3.61 -33.30
N SER A 71 29.09 -4.79 -33.49
CA SER A 71 28.79 -5.42 -34.78
C SER A 71 27.27 -5.45 -34.97
N VAL A 72 26.76 -4.84 -36.04
CA VAL A 72 25.33 -4.81 -36.34
C VAL A 72 25.12 -5.19 -37.80
N ALA A 73 24.63 -6.41 -38.02
CA ALA A 73 24.28 -6.95 -39.33
C ALA A 73 22.77 -7.22 -39.43
N GLY A 74 22.18 -6.95 -40.58
CA GLY A 74 20.79 -7.33 -40.86
C GLY A 74 19.73 -6.55 -40.12
N ALA A 75 20.01 -5.31 -39.67
CA ALA A 75 19.12 -4.59 -38.75
C ALA A 75 18.40 -3.38 -39.37
N ILE A 76 17.18 -3.12 -38.89
CA ILE A 76 16.35 -1.93 -39.16
C ILE A 76 15.73 -1.42 -37.86
N TYR A 77 15.47 -0.12 -37.76
CA TYR A 77 14.87 0.56 -36.59
C TYR A 77 15.51 0.17 -35.25
N THR A 78 16.82 -0.03 -35.24
CA THR A 78 17.55 -0.64 -34.12
C THR A 78 18.55 0.35 -33.55
N ARG A 79 18.58 0.45 -32.22
CA ARG A 79 19.54 1.27 -31.48
C ARG A 79 20.43 0.38 -30.63
N VAL A 80 21.74 0.55 -30.77
CA VAL A 80 22.75 -0.15 -29.98
C VAL A 80 23.64 0.89 -29.32
N SER A 81 23.87 0.74 -28.02
CA SER A 81 24.82 1.55 -27.29
C SER A 81 25.63 0.73 -26.27
N GLY A 82 26.92 1.05 -26.13
CA GLY A 82 27.87 0.34 -25.27
C GLY A 82 28.98 -0.35 -26.04
N VAL A 83 29.53 -1.45 -25.52
CA VAL A 83 30.77 -2.06 -26.04
C VAL A 83 30.59 -3.52 -26.46
N SER A 84 31.09 -3.87 -27.65
CA SER A 84 31.15 -5.25 -28.15
C SER A 84 29.80 -5.98 -28.19
N ASN A 85 28.71 -5.28 -28.49
CA ASN A 85 27.45 -5.94 -28.81
C ASN A 85 27.50 -6.50 -30.24
N ASP A 86 26.86 -7.65 -30.47
CA ASP A 86 26.86 -8.35 -31.75
C ASP A 86 25.42 -8.69 -32.16
N LEU A 87 24.94 -8.08 -33.23
CA LEU A 87 23.61 -8.29 -33.79
C LEU A 87 23.78 -8.86 -35.19
N SER A 88 23.07 -9.94 -35.49
CA SER A 88 23.15 -10.59 -36.81
C SER A 88 21.81 -11.25 -37.19
N ASN A 89 21.51 -11.27 -38.49
CA ASN A 89 20.50 -12.17 -39.04
C ASN A 89 21.18 -13.32 -39.79
N THR A 90 20.51 -14.46 -39.82
CA THR A 90 20.84 -15.55 -40.71
C THR A 90 20.27 -15.28 -42.10
N ASP A 91 21.00 -15.65 -43.16
CA ASP A 91 20.54 -15.52 -44.55
C ASP A 91 19.14 -16.15 -44.74
N GLY A 92 18.22 -15.38 -45.33
CA GLY A 92 16.83 -15.80 -45.57
C GLY A 92 15.88 -15.64 -44.37
N LYS A 93 16.35 -15.11 -43.23
CA LYS A 93 15.51 -14.69 -42.11
C LYS A 93 15.14 -13.21 -42.19
N PRO A 94 13.97 -12.81 -41.65
CA PRO A 94 13.61 -11.40 -41.54
C PRO A 94 14.68 -10.59 -40.80
N ARG A 95 14.84 -9.35 -41.22
CA ARG A 95 15.80 -8.40 -40.64
C ARG A 95 15.46 -8.14 -39.17
N LEU A 96 16.50 -7.94 -38.34
CA LEU A 96 16.35 -7.58 -36.94
C LEU A 96 15.70 -6.21 -36.85
N SER A 97 14.54 -6.12 -36.21
CA SER A 97 13.77 -4.88 -36.15
C SER A 97 13.45 -4.48 -34.71
N TYR A 98 13.38 -3.17 -34.46
CA TYR A 98 12.90 -2.59 -33.20
C TYR A 98 13.64 -3.06 -31.93
N ASN A 99 14.95 -3.32 -32.04
CA ASN A 99 15.77 -3.65 -30.88
C ASN A 99 16.37 -2.37 -30.27
N ILE A 100 16.33 -2.26 -28.95
CA ILE A 100 17.02 -1.21 -28.19
C ILE A 100 17.95 -1.89 -27.20
N ILE A 101 19.25 -1.74 -27.41
CA ILE A 101 20.28 -2.39 -26.62
C ILE A 101 21.18 -1.33 -26.02
N THR A 102 21.37 -1.39 -24.71
CA THR A 102 22.28 -0.54 -23.95
C THR A 102 23.04 -1.42 -22.97
N GLY A 103 24.35 -1.50 -23.13
CA GLY A 103 25.23 -2.35 -22.31
C GLY A 103 26.29 -3.03 -23.17
N ASN A 104 26.91 -4.08 -22.65
CA ASN A 104 28.12 -4.65 -23.25
C ASN A 104 27.99 -6.16 -23.51
N ARG A 105 28.67 -6.62 -24.57
CA ARG A 105 28.82 -8.05 -24.90
C ARG A 105 27.49 -8.80 -25.08
N ASN A 106 26.41 -8.10 -25.45
CA ASN A 106 25.15 -8.76 -25.78
C ASN A 106 25.22 -9.34 -27.19
N THR A 107 24.60 -10.49 -27.42
CA THR A 107 24.50 -11.14 -28.73
C THR A 107 23.04 -11.35 -29.08
N LEU A 108 22.61 -10.84 -30.24
CA LEU A 108 21.28 -11.05 -30.80
C LEU A 108 21.40 -11.66 -32.19
N THR A 109 20.80 -12.84 -32.36
CA THR A 109 20.70 -13.51 -33.66
C THR A 109 19.23 -13.71 -34.00
N ASP A 110 18.79 -13.28 -35.18
CA ASP A 110 17.41 -13.46 -35.68
C ASP A 110 16.32 -13.02 -34.67
N SER A 111 16.59 -11.97 -33.89
CA SER A 111 15.77 -11.57 -32.74
C SER A 111 15.33 -10.11 -32.88
N SER A 112 14.03 -9.84 -32.72
CA SER A 112 13.41 -8.52 -32.94
C SER A 112 12.53 -8.08 -31.76
N HIS A 113 12.24 -6.79 -31.66
CA HIS A 113 11.39 -6.20 -30.61
C HIS A 113 11.91 -6.41 -29.18
N ASN A 114 13.23 -6.45 -29.00
CA ASN A 114 13.83 -6.66 -27.68
C ASN A 114 14.36 -5.35 -27.09
N LEU A 115 14.13 -5.15 -25.80
CA LEU A 115 14.74 -4.09 -24.99
C LEU A 115 15.74 -4.73 -24.03
N ILE A 116 17.02 -4.38 -24.15
CA ILE A 116 18.10 -4.88 -23.29
C ILE A 116 18.84 -3.71 -22.67
N LEU A 117 18.76 -3.60 -21.35
CA LEU A 117 19.56 -2.69 -20.52
C LEU A 117 20.42 -3.53 -19.58
N GLY A 118 21.61 -3.90 -20.01
CA GLY A 118 22.51 -4.78 -19.26
C GLY A 118 23.55 -5.46 -20.14
N ASP A 119 24.39 -6.30 -19.51
CA ASP A 119 25.51 -6.96 -20.15
C ASP A 119 25.33 -8.48 -20.25
N ASN A 120 26.04 -9.09 -21.22
CA ASN A 120 26.19 -10.55 -21.36
C ASN A 120 24.87 -11.31 -21.60
N HIS A 121 23.91 -10.75 -22.33
CA HIS A 121 22.73 -11.50 -22.77
C HIS A 121 22.94 -12.11 -24.16
N GLU A 122 22.39 -13.29 -24.38
CA GLU A 122 22.34 -13.95 -25.68
C GLU A 122 20.89 -14.28 -26.04
N LEU A 123 20.43 -13.79 -27.19
CA LEU A 123 19.09 -14.03 -27.71
C LEU A 123 19.23 -14.61 -29.12
N GLU A 124 18.56 -15.73 -29.37
CA GLU A 124 18.54 -16.38 -30.67
C GLU A 124 17.11 -16.77 -31.03
N ASN A 125 16.59 -16.25 -32.15
CA ASN A 125 15.24 -16.53 -32.65
C ASN A 125 14.14 -16.28 -31.58
N VAL A 126 14.28 -15.21 -30.79
CA VAL A 126 13.33 -14.79 -29.75
C VAL A 126 12.95 -13.32 -29.89
N ASN A 127 11.70 -13.00 -29.53
CA ASN A 127 11.15 -11.68 -29.77
C ASN A 127 10.36 -11.13 -28.56
N GLY A 128 10.22 -9.81 -28.48
CA GLY A 128 9.34 -9.17 -27.50
C GLY A 128 9.86 -9.22 -26.05
N ASN A 129 11.17 -9.39 -25.86
CA ASN A 129 11.74 -9.53 -24.52
C ASN A 129 12.11 -8.17 -23.91
N ILE A 130 11.84 -8.03 -22.61
CA ILE A 130 12.28 -6.89 -21.80
C ILE A 130 13.31 -7.40 -20.80
N ILE A 131 14.54 -6.92 -20.89
CA ILE A 131 15.66 -7.38 -20.07
C ILE A 131 16.35 -6.17 -19.46
N ILE A 132 16.36 -6.11 -18.13
CA ILE A 132 17.02 -5.06 -17.36
C ILE A 132 17.85 -5.73 -16.25
N GLY A 133 19.18 -5.55 -16.31
CA GLY A 133 20.15 -6.19 -15.44
C GLY A 133 21.18 -6.99 -16.23
N SER A 134 22.37 -7.23 -15.66
CA SER A 134 23.48 -7.91 -16.34
C SER A 134 23.64 -9.36 -15.88
N GLN A 135 24.23 -10.20 -16.73
CA GLN A 135 24.64 -11.57 -16.38
C GLN A 135 26.14 -11.60 -16.06
N LYS A 136 26.54 -12.38 -15.05
CA LYS A 136 27.97 -12.67 -14.80
C LYS A 136 28.64 -13.41 -15.95
N THR A 137 27.94 -14.37 -16.53
CA THR A 137 28.36 -15.17 -17.68
C THR A 137 27.35 -14.99 -18.80
N LYS A 138 27.80 -14.96 -20.06
CA LYS A 138 26.89 -14.85 -21.20
C LYS A 138 25.82 -15.94 -21.11
N THR A 139 24.57 -15.52 -20.99
CA THR A 139 23.44 -16.42 -20.71
C THR A 139 22.36 -16.24 -21.76
N LYS A 140 21.87 -17.37 -22.26
CA LYS A 140 20.85 -17.40 -23.30
C LYS A 140 19.45 -17.21 -22.73
N THR A 141 18.69 -16.31 -23.34
CA THR A 141 17.23 -16.19 -23.14
C THR A 141 16.55 -16.98 -24.25
N GLU A 142 16.01 -18.15 -23.90
CA GLU A 142 15.52 -19.14 -24.88
C GLU A 142 14.05 -18.91 -25.31
N LYS A 143 13.36 -17.95 -24.70
CA LYS A 143 11.92 -17.74 -24.89
C LYS A 143 11.59 -16.30 -25.27
N SER A 144 10.49 -16.15 -25.99
CA SER A 144 9.91 -14.86 -26.39
C SER A 144 8.95 -14.34 -25.31
N ASN A 145 8.62 -13.06 -25.40
CA ASN A 145 7.64 -12.39 -24.52
C ASN A 145 7.98 -12.47 -23.02
N VAL A 146 9.27 -12.52 -22.66
CA VAL A 146 9.70 -12.62 -21.27
C VAL A 146 10.06 -11.25 -20.69
N THR A 147 9.91 -11.11 -19.36
CA THR A 147 10.38 -9.93 -18.63
C THR A 147 11.41 -10.35 -17.58
N ILE A 148 12.62 -9.80 -17.66
CA ILE A 148 13.72 -10.03 -16.75
C ILE A 148 14.09 -8.68 -16.12
N LEU A 149 14.00 -8.58 -14.79
CA LEU A 149 14.38 -7.38 -14.04
C LEU A 149 15.26 -7.76 -12.83
N GLY A 150 16.58 -7.71 -13.01
CA GLY A 150 17.60 -7.99 -11.99
C GLY A 150 18.86 -8.63 -12.56
N ASN A 151 20.01 -8.42 -11.90
CA ASN A 151 21.27 -9.05 -12.30
C ASN A 151 21.21 -10.56 -12.11
N ASP A 152 21.81 -11.34 -13.00
CA ASP A 152 21.79 -12.82 -12.98
C ASP A 152 20.39 -13.47 -13.05
N ALA A 153 19.33 -12.69 -13.33
CA ALA A 153 17.97 -13.23 -13.46
C ALA A 153 17.72 -13.80 -14.86
N ASN A 154 16.85 -14.83 -14.97
CA ASN A 154 16.50 -15.40 -16.27
C ASN A 154 15.07 -15.96 -16.30
N VAL A 155 14.51 -16.15 -17.49
CA VAL A 155 13.19 -16.76 -17.71
C VAL A 155 13.35 -17.90 -18.71
N SER A 156 12.88 -19.11 -18.36
CA SER A 156 13.01 -20.31 -19.21
C SER A 156 11.68 -20.76 -19.84
N VAL A 157 10.61 -20.00 -19.64
CA VAL A 157 9.26 -20.27 -20.17
C VAL A 157 8.69 -19.03 -20.85
N GLU A 158 7.91 -19.22 -21.92
CA GLU A 158 7.28 -18.11 -22.63
C GLU A 158 6.29 -17.36 -21.72
N GLY A 159 6.30 -16.02 -21.80
CA GLY A 159 5.44 -15.15 -20.98
C GLY A 159 5.83 -15.06 -19.49
N GLY A 160 6.92 -15.70 -19.07
CA GLY A 160 7.38 -15.66 -17.67
C GLY A 160 8.01 -14.32 -17.28
N VAL A 161 7.95 -14.01 -15.97
CA VAL A 161 8.52 -12.78 -15.40
C VAL A 161 9.46 -13.13 -14.26
N ALA A 162 10.74 -12.76 -14.36
CA ALA A 162 11.71 -12.90 -13.27
C ALA A 162 12.03 -11.53 -12.66
N LEU A 163 11.77 -11.37 -11.36
CA LEU A 163 11.95 -10.12 -10.62
C LEU A 163 12.96 -10.28 -9.48
N GLY A 164 14.05 -9.50 -9.51
CA GLY A 164 15.14 -9.49 -8.54
C GLY A 164 16.37 -10.30 -8.95
N THR A 165 17.52 -9.98 -8.34
CA THR A 165 18.84 -10.55 -8.68
C THR A 165 18.88 -12.09 -8.58
N GLY A 166 19.19 -12.81 -9.65
CA GLY A 166 19.28 -14.27 -9.63
C GLY A 166 17.92 -14.98 -9.64
N SER A 167 16.80 -14.26 -9.82
CA SER A 167 15.47 -14.89 -9.92
C SER A 167 15.34 -15.68 -11.22
N VAL A 168 14.68 -16.84 -11.15
CA VAL A 168 14.40 -17.68 -12.32
C VAL A 168 12.91 -17.99 -12.41
N ALA A 169 12.26 -17.62 -13.51
CA ALA A 169 10.89 -18.02 -13.80
C ALA A 169 10.89 -19.22 -14.76
N SER A 170 10.49 -20.38 -14.25
CA SER A 170 10.54 -21.66 -14.97
C SER A 170 9.22 -22.43 -14.99
N THR A 171 8.17 -21.92 -14.34
CA THR A 171 6.84 -22.53 -14.36
C THR A 171 6.05 -22.00 -15.55
N ALA A 172 5.73 -22.89 -16.51
CA ALA A 172 5.02 -22.55 -17.73
C ALA A 172 3.54 -22.18 -17.49
N ALA A 173 2.88 -21.68 -18.53
CA ALA A 173 1.42 -21.60 -18.57
C ALA A 173 0.78 -23.00 -18.46
N GLU A 174 -0.52 -23.02 -18.16
CA GLU A 174 -1.36 -24.21 -18.05
C GLU A 174 -0.95 -25.19 -16.94
N VAL A 175 -0.16 -24.73 -15.97
CA VAL A 175 0.22 -25.51 -14.80
C VAL A 175 -0.85 -25.36 -13.72
N ALA A 176 -1.42 -26.50 -13.30
CA ALA A 176 -2.38 -26.53 -12.20
C ALA A 176 -1.68 -26.24 -10.86
N GLY A 177 -2.27 -25.33 -10.08
CA GLY A 177 -1.83 -24.99 -8.73
C GLY A 177 -2.04 -26.12 -7.74
N TYR A 178 -1.34 -26.05 -6.61
CA TYR A 178 -1.47 -27.01 -5.52
C TYR A 178 -2.84 -26.90 -4.84
N ASP A 179 -3.52 -28.03 -4.66
CA ASP A 179 -4.77 -28.15 -3.91
C ASP A 179 -4.50 -28.78 -2.52
N PRO A 180 -4.59 -27.98 -1.44
CA PRO A 180 -4.36 -28.46 -0.07
C PRO A 180 -5.36 -29.52 0.40
N ALA A 181 -6.54 -29.66 -0.23
CA ALA A 181 -7.54 -30.64 0.18
C ALA A 181 -7.20 -32.06 -0.33
N THR A 182 -6.55 -32.15 -1.48
CA THR A 182 -6.21 -33.43 -2.13
C THR A 182 -4.73 -33.79 -2.07
N ASP A 183 -3.88 -32.86 -1.61
CA ASP A 183 -2.42 -33.00 -1.54
C ASP A 183 -1.79 -33.27 -2.91
N LYS A 184 -2.42 -32.74 -3.97
CA LYS A 184 -2.07 -32.92 -5.38
C LYS A 184 -2.30 -31.61 -6.13
N ALA A 185 -1.90 -31.56 -7.41
CA ALA A 185 -2.30 -30.47 -8.29
C ALA A 185 -3.84 -30.49 -8.47
N SER A 186 -4.45 -29.30 -8.49
CA SER A 186 -5.90 -29.15 -8.68
C SER A 186 -6.34 -29.77 -10.01
N THR A 187 -7.47 -30.48 -9.98
CA THR A 187 -8.13 -30.99 -11.20
C THR A 187 -9.14 -29.99 -11.77
N THR A 188 -9.31 -28.83 -11.13
CA THR A 188 -10.25 -27.80 -11.56
C THR A 188 -9.65 -26.99 -12.70
N ASP A 189 -10.23 -27.11 -13.89
CA ASP A 189 -9.75 -26.45 -15.12
C ASP A 189 -10.40 -25.05 -15.27
N ASN A 190 -9.93 -24.09 -14.47
CA ASN A 190 -10.31 -22.68 -14.58
C ASN A 190 -9.13 -21.76 -14.20
N ALA A 191 -9.27 -20.46 -14.52
CA ALA A 191 -8.21 -19.46 -14.32
C ALA A 191 -7.85 -19.20 -12.83
N THR A 192 -8.66 -19.66 -11.88
CA THR A 192 -8.35 -19.57 -10.44
C THR A 192 -7.32 -20.63 -10.03
N TRP A 193 -7.43 -21.83 -10.60
CA TRP A 193 -6.61 -22.98 -10.21
C TRP A 193 -5.52 -23.35 -11.21
N LYS A 194 -5.61 -22.89 -12.45
CA LYS A 194 -4.65 -23.20 -13.53
C LYS A 194 -4.24 -21.91 -14.22
N SER A 195 -2.93 -21.65 -14.28
CA SER A 195 -2.41 -20.41 -14.84
C SER A 195 -2.59 -20.36 -16.36
N GLY A 196 -2.98 -19.21 -16.92
CA GLY A 196 -3.02 -19.01 -18.37
C GLY A 196 -1.70 -18.52 -18.99
N ASN A 197 -0.78 -18.02 -18.16
CA ASN A 197 0.53 -17.47 -18.56
C ASN A 197 1.67 -18.07 -17.73
N GLY A 198 2.91 -17.89 -18.17
CA GLY A 198 4.11 -18.22 -17.40
C GLY A 198 4.14 -17.51 -16.05
N ALA A 199 4.75 -18.14 -15.05
CA ALA A 199 4.74 -17.61 -13.69
C ALA A 199 5.60 -16.34 -13.52
N VAL A 200 5.21 -15.52 -12.54
CA VAL A 200 6.05 -14.46 -11.98
C VAL A 200 6.89 -15.08 -10.85
N SER A 201 8.21 -15.10 -11.01
CA SER A 201 9.14 -15.57 -9.99
C SER A 201 9.92 -14.42 -9.37
N VAL A 202 9.95 -14.39 -8.03
CA VAL A 202 10.76 -13.45 -7.24
C VAL A 202 12.01 -14.11 -6.66
N GLY A 203 12.42 -15.30 -7.14
CA GLY A 203 13.58 -16.01 -6.62
C GLY A 203 13.87 -17.34 -7.34
N THR A 204 14.50 -18.26 -6.62
CA THR A 204 14.72 -19.65 -7.03
C THR A 204 14.23 -20.58 -5.91
N ALA A 205 14.23 -21.89 -6.15
CA ALA A 205 13.82 -22.88 -5.16
C ALA A 205 14.66 -22.82 -3.86
N ASP A 206 15.95 -22.46 -3.97
CA ASP A 206 16.90 -22.33 -2.86
C ASP A 206 17.05 -20.90 -2.34
N LYS A 207 16.59 -19.88 -3.09
CA LYS A 207 16.71 -18.46 -2.73
C LYS A 207 15.41 -17.72 -2.98
N THR A 208 14.55 -17.71 -1.96
CA THR A 208 13.25 -17.04 -2.00
C THR A 208 13.34 -15.60 -1.51
N ARG A 209 12.34 -14.78 -1.88
CA ARG A 209 12.20 -13.39 -1.40
C ARG A 209 10.86 -13.19 -0.72
N GLN A 210 10.85 -12.25 0.22
CA GLN A 210 9.61 -11.79 0.84
C GLN A 210 8.96 -10.69 -0.01
N ILE A 211 7.67 -10.83 -0.28
CA ILE A 211 6.83 -9.77 -0.84
C ILE A 211 6.21 -9.01 0.34
N THR A 212 6.74 -7.82 0.64
CA THR A 212 6.28 -6.98 1.77
C THR A 212 5.30 -5.92 1.29
N ASN A 213 4.53 -5.33 2.22
CA ASN A 213 3.47 -4.34 1.93
C ASN A 213 2.34 -4.84 1.00
N LEU A 214 2.11 -6.15 0.96
CA LEU A 214 1.00 -6.76 0.22
C LEU A 214 -0.33 -6.52 0.95
N ALA A 215 -1.23 -5.76 0.32
CA ALA A 215 -2.59 -5.55 0.81
C ALA A 215 -3.39 -6.87 0.84
N ALA A 216 -4.51 -6.89 1.57
CA ALA A 216 -5.37 -8.07 1.62
C ALA A 216 -6.05 -8.28 0.26
N GLY A 217 -5.95 -9.49 -0.30
CA GLY A 217 -6.64 -9.88 -1.53
C GLY A 217 -8.16 -9.79 -1.40
N THR A 218 -8.81 -9.40 -2.49
CA THR A 218 -10.26 -9.20 -2.63
C THR A 218 -10.94 -10.24 -3.52
N ALA A 219 -10.25 -10.76 -4.54
CA ALA A 219 -10.69 -11.83 -5.43
C ALA A 219 -9.90 -13.12 -5.16
N ASP A 220 -10.43 -14.27 -5.61
CA ASP A 220 -9.80 -15.60 -5.41
C ASP A 220 -8.40 -15.72 -6.05
N THR A 221 -8.10 -14.88 -7.05
CA THR A 221 -6.81 -14.84 -7.76
C THR A 221 -5.79 -13.88 -7.13
N ASP A 222 -6.16 -13.14 -6.09
CA ASP A 222 -5.26 -12.18 -5.44
C ASP A 222 -4.27 -12.90 -4.52
N ALA A 223 -3.06 -12.35 -4.39
CA ALA A 223 -2.09 -12.86 -3.44
C ALA A 223 -2.55 -12.61 -1.98
N VAL A 224 -2.50 -13.66 -1.16
CA VAL A 224 -2.92 -13.62 0.25
C VAL A 224 -1.79 -13.11 1.13
N ASN A 225 -2.04 -12.10 1.96
CA ASN A 225 -1.05 -11.62 2.92
C ASN A 225 -1.07 -12.41 4.24
N VAL A 226 -0.01 -12.27 5.05
CA VAL A 226 0.14 -13.01 6.33
C VAL A 226 -1.00 -12.69 7.32
N ALA A 227 -1.62 -11.52 7.24
CA ALA A 227 -2.74 -11.15 8.11
C ALA A 227 -4.02 -11.93 7.76
N GLN A 228 -4.35 -12.08 6.47
CA GLN A 228 -5.46 -12.92 6.00
C GLN A 228 -5.26 -14.38 6.44
N LEU A 229 -4.05 -14.91 6.28
CA LEU A 229 -3.73 -16.28 6.72
C LEU A 229 -3.84 -16.45 8.24
N LYS A 230 -3.33 -15.50 9.04
CA LYS A 230 -3.44 -15.52 10.51
C LYS A 230 -4.89 -15.40 11.00
N ASN A 231 -5.75 -14.70 10.26
CA ASN A 231 -7.17 -14.58 10.58
C ASN A 231 -7.99 -15.81 10.18
N SER A 232 -7.48 -16.68 9.31
CA SER A 232 -8.12 -17.95 8.93
C SER A 232 -8.09 -19.03 10.05
N LYS A 233 -7.87 -18.65 11.32
CA LYS A 233 -7.84 -19.58 12.45
C LYS A 233 -9.26 -20.05 12.79
N THR A 234 -9.51 -21.34 12.62
CA THR A 234 -10.65 -22.01 13.24
C THR A 234 -10.36 -22.23 14.72
N ALA A 235 -11.07 -21.54 15.62
CA ALA A 235 -11.05 -21.81 17.05
C ALA A 235 -11.98 -22.98 17.37
N VAL A 236 -11.46 -24.00 18.05
CA VAL A 236 -12.24 -25.11 18.58
C VAL A 236 -12.02 -25.13 20.10
N GLU A 237 -13.00 -24.63 20.85
CA GLU A 237 -12.97 -24.63 22.31
C GLU A 237 -13.56 -25.95 22.84
N ALA A 238 -12.81 -26.64 23.69
CA ALA A 238 -13.30 -27.81 24.40
C ALA A 238 -14.16 -27.35 25.59
N GLY A 239 -15.42 -27.78 25.67
CA GLY A 239 -16.20 -27.65 26.90
C GLY A 239 -15.78 -28.71 27.93
N ASP A 240 -16.23 -28.56 29.19
CA ASP A 240 -15.80 -29.35 30.36
C ASP A 240 -15.82 -30.89 30.18
N TYR A 241 -16.64 -31.39 29.26
CA TYR A 241 -16.86 -32.82 29.05
C TYR A 241 -16.28 -33.36 27.73
N VAL A 242 -15.55 -32.56 26.98
CA VAL A 242 -15.07 -32.90 25.64
C VAL A 242 -13.56 -32.82 25.61
N THR A 243 -12.91 -33.82 25.00
CA THR A 243 -11.46 -33.77 24.73
C THR A 243 -11.24 -33.42 23.27
N VAL A 244 -10.48 -32.36 23.03
CA VAL A 244 -10.04 -31.95 21.68
C VAL A 244 -8.56 -32.26 21.57
N THR A 245 -8.22 -33.23 20.71
CA THR A 245 -6.82 -33.50 20.39
C THR A 245 -6.45 -32.86 19.06
N LYS A 246 -5.34 -32.13 19.06
CA LYS A 246 -4.79 -31.44 17.89
C LYS A 246 -3.69 -32.30 17.28
N LYS A 247 -3.77 -32.57 15.98
CA LYS A 247 -2.65 -33.10 15.20
C LYS A 247 -2.24 -32.07 14.15
N THR A 248 -0.96 -31.71 14.15
CA THR A 248 -0.36 -30.89 13.10
C THR A 248 0.55 -31.81 12.31
N GLU A 249 0.35 -31.89 11.00
CA GLU A 249 1.25 -32.59 10.08
C GLU A 249 1.92 -31.51 9.21
N ASP A 250 3.23 -31.62 8.98
CA ASP A 250 3.93 -30.68 8.10
C ASP A 250 3.32 -30.73 6.70
N GLY A 251 2.94 -29.56 6.18
CA GLY A 251 2.29 -29.41 4.87
C GLY A 251 0.78 -29.65 4.85
N LYS A 252 0.14 -30.04 5.97
CA LYS A 252 -1.32 -30.22 6.04
C LYS A 252 -1.95 -29.33 7.11
N GLY A 253 -3.21 -28.95 6.89
CA GLY A 253 -3.98 -28.16 7.84
C GLY A 253 -4.09 -28.81 9.22
N THR A 254 -4.47 -28.02 10.24
CA THR A 254 -4.67 -28.55 11.59
C THR A 254 -5.91 -29.45 11.63
N THR A 255 -5.74 -30.71 12.01
CA THR A 255 -6.87 -31.63 12.24
C THR A 255 -7.22 -31.64 13.73
N TYR A 256 -8.47 -31.34 14.06
CA TYR A 256 -9.03 -31.44 15.40
C TYR A 256 -9.86 -32.72 15.52
N THR A 257 -9.53 -33.58 16.48
CA THR A 257 -10.38 -34.73 16.84
C THR A 257 -11.12 -34.41 18.12
N VAL A 258 -12.46 -34.42 18.06
CA VAL A 258 -13.34 -34.10 19.19
C VAL A 258 -13.93 -35.40 19.73
N LYS A 259 -13.63 -35.74 20.99
CA LYS A 259 -14.18 -36.92 21.69
C LYS A 259 -15.06 -36.48 22.86
N GLY A 260 -16.32 -36.93 22.85
CA GLY A 260 -17.28 -36.68 23.94
C GLY A 260 -17.02 -37.53 25.20
N PRO A 261 -17.72 -37.24 26.30
CA PRO A 261 -17.53 -37.91 27.60
C PRO A 261 -18.12 -39.31 27.60
N THR A 262 -17.51 -40.27 28.30
CA THR A 262 -18.14 -41.57 28.59
C THR A 262 -19.17 -41.41 29.72
N LEU A 263 -20.45 -41.70 29.46
CA LEU A 263 -21.50 -41.71 30.48
C LEU A 263 -21.59 -43.11 31.14
N SER A 264 -21.40 -43.16 32.46
CA SER A 264 -21.73 -44.34 33.29
C SER A 264 -23.05 -44.09 34.02
N ILE A 265 -23.85 -45.14 34.22
CA ILE A 265 -25.15 -45.07 34.88
C ILE A 265 -25.06 -45.92 36.13
N ASP A 266 -25.41 -45.34 37.28
CA ASP A 266 -25.53 -46.07 38.54
C ASP A 266 -27.02 -46.32 38.85
N GLY A 267 -27.38 -47.55 39.24
CA GLY A 267 -28.75 -47.89 39.64
C GLY A 267 -29.75 -48.27 38.53
N GLY A 268 -29.32 -48.42 37.27
CA GLY A 268 -30.02 -49.21 36.25
C GLY A 268 -31.34 -48.67 35.67
N ASN A 269 -32.01 -47.66 36.25
CA ASN A 269 -33.31 -47.13 35.77
C ASN A 269 -33.24 -46.31 34.45
N LEU A 270 -32.03 -46.04 33.95
CA LEU A 270 -31.77 -45.31 32.70
C LEU A 270 -30.89 -46.17 31.79
N THR A 271 -31.13 -46.13 30.47
CA THR A 271 -30.26 -46.74 29.45
C THR A 271 -29.65 -45.67 28.56
N VAL A 272 -28.34 -45.79 28.27
CA VAL A 272 -27.58 -44.87 27.40
C VAL A 272 -27.12 -45.64 26.16
N ASN A 273 -27.70 -45.33 25.00
CA ASN A 273 -27.30 -45.88 23.71
C ASN A 273 -26.64 -44.81 22.85
N ALA A 274 -25.80 -45.22 21.89
CA ALA A 274 -25.26 -44.29 20.90
C ALA A 274 -26.40 -43.81 19.97
N ASP A 275 -26.49 -42.50 19.78
CA ASP A 275 -27.34 -41.93 18.74
C ASP A 275 -26.51 -41.81 17.46
N GLU A 276 -26.93 -42.50 16.39
CA GLU A 276 -26.15 -42.63 15.16
C GLU A 276 -26.85 -41.99 13.97
N LYS A 277 -26.12 -41.16 13.23
CA LYS A 277 -26.56 -40.57 11.97
C LYS A 277 -25.45 -40.78 10.93
N ASP A 278 -25.82 -41.33 9.78
CA ASP A 278 -24.89 -41.64 8.67
C ASP A 278 -23.66 -42.47 9.10
N GLY A 279 -23.87 -43.44 10.01
CA GLY A 279 -22.81 -44.32 10.53
C GLY A 279 -21.86 -43.67 11.54
N LYS A 280 -22.15 -42.44 12.00
CA LYS A 280 -21.37 -41.74 13.02
C LYS A 280 -22.18 -41.59 14.30
N LYS A 281 -21.52 -41.83 15.44
CA LYS A 281 -22.07 -41.58 16.77
C LYS A 281 -22.10 -40.07 17.01
N VAL A 282 -23.28 -39.47 16.97
CA VAL A 282 -23.49 -38.01 17.06
C VAL A 282 -23.99 -37.55 18.42
N GLY A 283 -24.31 -38.49 19.32
CA GLY A 283 -24.74 -38.18 20.67
C GLY A 283 -25.17 -39.42 21.46
N TYR A 284 -25.93 -39.18 22.52
CA TYR A 284 -26.46 -40.20 23.41
C TYR A 284 -27.98 -40.18 23.34
N LYS A 285 -28.59 -41.34 23.12
CA LYS A 285 -30.02 -41.53 23.27
C LYS A 285 -30.29 -42.12 24.66
N LEU A 286 -30.80 -41.28 25.55
CA LEU A 286 -31.18 -41.68 26.91
C LEU A 286 -32.64 -42.12 26.92
N SER A 287 -32.94 -43.23 27.59
CA SER A 287 -34.30 -43.75 27.72
C SER A 287 -34.52 -44.23 29.15
N LEU A 288 -35.71 -43.95 29.71
CA LEU A 288 -36.15 -44.57 30.95
C LEU A 288 -36.40 -46.05 30.71
N ASN A 289 -36.08 -46.88 31.69
CA ASN A 289 -36.47 -48.27 31.64
C ASN A 289 -37.99 -48.41 31.61
N LYS A 290 -38.45 -49.46 30.94
CA LYS A 290 -39.87 -49.81 30.83
C LYS A 290 -40.56 -49.99 32.18
N GLU A 291 -39.78 -50.33 33.21
CA GLU A 291 -40.21 -50.48 34.59
C GLU A 291 -39.25 -49.72 35.50
N LEU A 292 -39.79 -48.77 36.28
CA LEU A 292 -39.03 -47.98 37.24
C LEU A 292 -39.16 -48.65 38.61
N THR A 293 -38.06 -49.21 39.13
CA THR A 293 -38.07 -49.94 40.40
C THR A 293 -37.42 -49.11 41.52
N GLY A 294 -37.91 -49.29 42.76
CA GLY A 294 -37.33 -48.66 43.96
C GLY A 294 -37.83 -47.24 44.32
N LEU A 295 -38.93 -46.75 43.74
CA LEU A 295 -39.48 -45.42 44.03
C LEU A 295 -40.51 -45.46 45.19
N THR A 296 -40.26 -44.73 46.28
CA THR A 296 -41.17 -44.64 47.45
C THR A 296 -42.11 -43.44 47.40
N SER A 297 -41.83 -42.44 46.57
CA SER A 297 -42.72 -41.31 46.29
C SER A 297 -42.39 -40.71 44.92
N VAL A 298 -43.39 -40.12 44.27
CA VAL A 298 -43.21 -39.36 43.02
C VAL A 298 -43.76 -37.96 43.25
N SER A 299 -42.89 -36.96 43.37
CA SER A 299 -43.29 -35.56 43.40
C SER A 299 -43.19 -34.98 41.99
N SER A 300 -44.31 -34.58 41.41
CA SER A 300 -44.35 -33.92 40.09
C SER A 300 -45.42 -32.84 40.11
N GLU A 301 -45.23 -31.73 39.40
CA GLU A 301 -46.28 -30.71 39.23
C GLU A 301 -47.54 -31.28 38.55
N ALA A 302 -47.36 -32.30 37.71
CA ALA A 302 -48.43 -33.06 37.10
C ALA A 302 -48.01 -34.53 36.92
N PHE A 303 -48.73 -35.47 37.54
CA PHE A 303 -48.57 -36.89 37.28
C PHE A 303 -49.48 -37.27 36.10
N LYS A 304 -48.89 -37.54 34.94
CA LYS A 304 -49.60 -37.85 33.70
C LYS A 304 -49.47 -39.34 33.37
N VAL A 305 -50.61 -40.01 33.16
CA VAL A 305 -50.65 -41.34 32.56
C VAL A 305 -51.07 -41.17 31.10
N GLY A 306 -50.10 -40.83 30.26
CA GLY A 306 -50.32 -40.35 28.89
C GLY A 306 -50.81 -38.91 28.82
N ASP A 307 -51.15 -38.43 27.61
CA ASP A 307 -51.41 -36.99 27.39
C ASP A 307 -52.74 -36.48 27.94
N LYS A 308 -53.58 -37.40 28.41
CA LYS A 308 -54.99 -37.09 28.58
C LYS A 308 -55.53 -37.34 29.99
N THR A 309 -54.98 -38.31 30.74
CA THR A 309 -55.35 -38.56 32.13
C THR A 309 -54.23 -38.08 33.05
N TYR A 310 -54.51 -37.12 33.91
CA TYR A 310 -53.49 -36.52 34.76
C TYR A 310 -54.03 -35.95 36.06
N ILE A 311 -53.16 -35.83 37.06
CA ILE A 311 -53.41 -35.13 38.33
C ILE A 311 -52.40 -34.01 38.45
N ASN A 312 -52.86 -32.77 38.60
CA ASN A 312 -51.99 -31.61 38.76
C ASN A 312 -52.55 -30.63 39.80
N SER A 313 -51.91 -29.48 39.97
CA SER A 313 -52.36 -28.41 40.87
C SER A 313 -53.74 -27.84 40.54
N GLN A 314 -54.29 -28.15 39.36
CA GLN A 314 -55.62 -27.75 38.91
C GLN A 314 -56.67 -28.86 39.10
N GLY A 315 -56.30 -30.00 39.68
CA GLY A 315 -57.19 -31.13 39.96
C GLY A 315 -56.96 -32.36 39.08
N ILE A 316 -58.02 -33.14 38.89
CA ILE A 316 -57.98 -34.44 38.20
C ILE A 316 -58.57 -34.28 36.78
N ASN A 317 -57.79 -34.58 35.75
CA ASN A 317 -58.28 -34.82 34.39
C ASN A 317 -58.35 -36.33 34.13
N ALA A 318 -59.55 -36.86 33.89
CA ALA A 318 -59.77 -38.29 33.66
C ALA A 318 -59.83 -38.70 32.17
N ASN A 319 -59.55 -37.80 31.22
CA ASN A 319 -59.66 -38.08 29.77
C ASN A 319 -61.02 -38.63 29.30
N SER A 320 -62.13 -38.07 29.78
CA SER A 320 -63.48 -38.60 29.49
C SER A 320 -63.69 -40.07 29.91
N ASN A 321 -62.77 -40.66 30.68
CA ASN A 321 -63.00 -41.97 31.27
C ASN A 321 -63.95 -41.83 32.44
N LYS A 322 -64.73 -42.89 32.68
CA LYS A 322 -65.65 -42.92 33.80
C LYS A 322 -64.85 -42.92 35.11
N ILE A 323 -65.00 -41.87 35.89
CA ILE A 323 -64.58 -41.86 37.29
C ILE A 323 -65.68 -42.59 38.07
N THR A 324 -65.44 -43.84 38.43
CA THR A 324 -66.38 -44.65 39.20
C THR A 324 -66.21 -44.40 40.70
N ASN A 325 -67.28 -44.65 41.48
CA ASN A 325 -67.31 -44.52 42.94
C ASN A 325 -67.17 -43.08 43.48
N VAL A 326 -67.57 -42.07 42.69
CA VAL A 326 -67.73 -40.69 43.19
C VAL A 326 -69.04 -40.60 43.98
N ALA A 327 -68.95 -40.47 45.30
CA ALA A 327 -70.10 -40.26 46.18
C ALA A 327 -70.81 -38.92 45.85
N ALA A 328 -72.08 -38.78 46.24
CA ALA A 328 -72.78 -37.50 46.08
C ALA A 328 -72.09 -36.41 46.90
N GLY A 329 -71.77 -35.29 46.26
CA GLY A 329 -71.14 -34.17 46.95
C GLY A 329 -72.06 -33.56 48.00
N ALA A 330 -71.59 -33.50 49.24
CA ALA A 330 -72.29 -32.95 50.40
C ALA A 330 -71.74 -31.57 50.81
N ALA A 331 -70.47 -31.27 50.52
CA ALA A 331 -69.84 -29.97 50.74
C ALA A 331 -69.61 -29.23 49.42
N ASP A 332 -69.47 -27.90 49.48
CA ASP A 332 -69.36 -27.02 48.31
C ASP A 332 -68.15 -27.33 47.40
N GLY A 333 -67.16 -28.08 47.88
CA GLY A 333 -65.97 -28.51 47.12
C GLY A 333 -66.01 -29.94 46.60
N ASP A 334 -67.08 -30.69 46.89
CA ASP A 334 -67.18 -32.07 46.45
C ASP A 334 -67.51 -32.17 44.95
N ALA A 335 -67.04 -33.25 44.32
CA ALA A 335 -67.39 -33.53 42.94
C ALA A 335 -68.89 -33.89 42.81
N VAL A 336 -69.60 -33.14 41.97
CA VAL A 336 -71.02 -33.40 41.70
C VAL A 336 -71.19 -34.61 40.78
N ASN A 337 -72.11 -35.51 41.13
CA ASN A 337 -72.39 -36.68 40.29
C ASN A 337 -73.39 -36.33 39.18
N PHE A 338 -73.55 -37.22 38.19
CA PHE A 338 -74.39 -36.97 37.02
C PHE A 338 -75.84 -36.59 37.36
N LYS A 339 -76.36 -37.09 38.49
CA LYS A 339 -77.70 -36.73 38.97
C LYS A 339 -77.82 -35.23 39.24
N GLN A 340 -76.79 -34.56 39.76
CA GLN A 340 -76.80 -33.12 40.06
C GLN A 340 -76.71 -32.23 38.81
N LEU A 341 -76.03 -32.65 37.73
CA LEU A 341 -75.85 -31.85 36.50
C LEU A 341 -77.09 -31.83 35.59
N SER A 342 -77.89 -32.90 35.60
CA SER A 342 -79.13 -32.98 34.82
C SER A 342 -80.09 -31.84 35.17
N ASP A 343 -80.08 -31.39 36.42
CA ASP A 343 -81.01 -30.37 36.91
C ASP A 343 -80.67 -28.95 36.36
N VAL A 344 -79.42 -28.66 35.94
CA VAL A 344 -78.96 -27.31 35.50
C VAL A 344 -79.21 -27.00 34.02
N LYS A 345 -79.12 -28.01 33.13
CA LYS A 345 -79.15 -27.82 31.66
C LYS A 345 -80.44 -27.16 31.14
N SER A 346 -81.53 -27.28 31.89
CA SER A 346 -82.84 -26.71 31.54
C SER A 346 -82.83 -25.16 31.44
N ILE A 347 -81.86 -24.47 32.05
CA ILE A 347 -81.85 -22.98 32.16
C ILE A 347 -81.17 -22.24 30.98
N SER A 348 -80.15 -22.83 30.33
CA SER A 348 -79.23 -22.13 29.39
C SER A 348 -79.81 -21.77 28.01
N THR A 349 -80.78 -22.56 27.51
CA THR A 349 -81.30 -22.43 26.14
C THR A 349 -81.97 -21.07 25.85
N THR A 350 -82.34 -20.32 26.89
CA THR A 350 -83.05 -19.04 26.76
C THR A 350 -82.19 -17.86 26.25
N ASN A 351 -80.85 -17.88 26.40
CA ASN A 351 -80.00 -16.69 26.20
C ASN A 351 -79.49 -16.43 24.76
N GLN A 352 -79.46 -17.42 23.86
CA GLN A 352 -78.76 -17.36 22.57
C GLN A 352 -79.34 -16.32 21.57
N THR A 353 -80.61 -15.98 21.70
CA THR A 353 -81.36 -15.16 20.75
C THR A 353 -80.89 -13.69 20.66
N ASN A 354 -80.24 -13.16 21.69
CA ASN A 354 -80.01 -11.72 21.80
C ASN A 354 -78.86 -11.14 20.93
N ILE A 355 -77.94 -11.98 20.43
CA ILE A 355 -76.64 -11.52 19.89
C ILE A 355 -76.68 -11.10 18.41
N GLY A 356 -77.67 -11.48 17.61
CA GLY A 356 -77.67 -11.25 16.15
C GLY A 356 -77.75 -9.80 15.63
N LYS A 357 -77.64 -8.76 16.46
CA LYS A 357 -77.98 -7.36 16.08
C LYS A 357 -76.80 -6.42 15.78
N LEU A 358 -75.54 -6.88 15.79
CA LEU A 358 -74.35 -5.99 15.93
C LEU A 358 -73.34 -5.91 14.75
N GLN A 359 -73.62 -6.41 13.54
CA GLN A 359 -72.65 -6.47 12.42
C GLN A 359 -72.82 -5.32 11.36
N ALA A 360 -72.20 -4.12 11.50
CA ALA A 360 -72.57 -2.88 10.72
C ALA A 360 -71.52 -1.93 9.94
N GLY A 361 -70.18 -2.15 9.79
CA GLY A 361 -69.21 -1.53 8.75
C GLY A 361 -68.58 -0.07 8.79
N PHE A 362 -67.84 0.44 7.70
CA PHE A 362 -66.82 1.60 7.56
C PHE A 362 -66.64 2.42 6.17
N THR A 363 -65.85 3.54 5.99
CA THR A 363 -65.77 4.54 4.79
C THR A 363 -64.49 4.70 3.86
N VAL A 364 -64.60 5.28 2.61
CA VAL A 364 -63.53 5.67 1.59
C VAL A 364 -63.57 7.16 1.09
N LYS A 365 -62.44 7.80 0.68
CA LYS A 365 -62.30 9.21 0.16
C LYS A 365 -61.24 9.41 -0.97
N ASP A 366 -61.39 10.45 -1.80
CA ASP A 366 -60.38 11.03 -2.74
C ASP A 366 -59.96 12.44 -2.26
N GLY A 367 -58.82 13.01 -2.69
CA GLY A 367 -58.17 14.25 -2.23
C GLY A 367 -58.95 15.58 -2.36
N GLY A 368 -60.27 15.51 -2.55
CA GLY A 368 -61.26 16.59 -2.40
C GLY A 368 -62.45 16.17 -1.52
N THR A 369 -63.57 16.91 -1.51
CA THR A 369 -64.67 16.77 -0.53
C THR A 369 -65.56 15.50 -0.66
N GLY A 370 -65.18 14.49 -1.46
CA GLY A 370 -65.96 13.25 -1.65
C GLY A 370 -65.63 12.15 -0.62
N LYS A 371 -66.66 11.59 0.05
CA LYS A 371 -66.57 10.49 1.06
C LYS A 371 -67.70 9.45 0.83
N ALA A 372 -67.45 8.13 0.93
CA ALA A 372 -68.47 7.06 0.73
C ALA A 372 -68.30 5.80 1.66
N ASP A 373 -69.35 5.36 2.38
CA ASP A 373 -69.39 4.28 3.43
C ASP A 373 -69.69 2.84 2.90
N VAL A 374 -69.23 1.81 3.64
CA VAL A 374 -69.15 0.35 3.31
C VAL A 374 -69.52 -0.54 4.52
N THR A 375 -70.72 -1.13 4.57
CA THR A 375 -71.23 -2.05 5.62
C THR A 375 -70.55 -3.45 5.61
N LEU A 376 -70.34 -4.11 6.76
CA LEU A 376 -69.80 -5.50 6.87
C LEU A 376 -70.86 -6.46 7.42
N GLY A 377 -71.38 -7.35 6.56
CA GLY A 377 -72.33 -8.40 6.95
C GLY A 377 -73.39 -8.75 5.91
N GLY A 378 -73.04 -8.85 4.62
CA GLY A 378 -73.97 -9.27 3.55
C GLY A 378 -73.29 -9.96 2.37
N ASP A 379 -74.07 -10.71 1.58
CA ASP A 379 -73.64 -11.76 0.63
C ASP A 379 -73.20 -11.30 -0.79
N THR A 380 -72.81 -10.04 -1.03
CA THR A 380 -72.36 -9.56 -2.38
C THR A 380 -71.05 -8.74 -2.35
N LYS A 381 -70.18 -8.96 -3.36
CA LYS A 381 -68.86 -8.33 -3.54
C LYS A 381 -68.97 -6.83 -3.89
N GLN A 382 -68.24 -5.94 -3.21
CA GLN A 382 -68.20 -4.49 -3.50
C GLN A 382 -66.95 -4.11 -4.33
N GLU A 383 -67.09 -3.37 -5.45
CA GLU A 383 -66.02 -3.03 -6.42
C GLU A 383 -66.00 -1.53 -6.82
N VAL A 384 -64.85 -0.96 -7.28
CA VAL A 384 -64.58 0.48 -7.55
C VAL A 384 -63.86 0.64 -8.93
N THR A 385 -64.16 1.66 -9.78
CA THR A 385 -63.67 1.76 -11.20
C THR A 385 -63.32 3.20 -11.69
N PHE A 386 -62.34 3.42 -12.59
CA PHE A 386 -61.85 4.74 -13.11
C PHE A 386 -62.05 4.89 -14.66
N LYS A 387 -62.30 6.11 -15.22
CA LYS A 387 -62.54 6.42 -16.67
C LYS A 387 -61.87 7.73 -17.16
N ALA A 388 -61.80 7.98 -18.49
CA ALA A 388 -61.35 9.24 -19.13
C ALA A 388 -62.16 9.56 -20.41
N ASP A 389 -62.36 10.85 -20.73
CA ASP A 389 -63.24 11.36 -21.82
C ASP A 389 -62.61 12.55 -22.61
N VAL A 390 -63.04 12.89 -23.83
CA VAL A 390 -62.44 13.98 -24.67
C VAL A 390 -63.52 14.89 -25.28
N ASP A 391 -63.43 16.21 -25.05
CA ASP A 391 -64.43 17.21 -25.46
C ASP A 391 -63.95 18.04 -26.68
N LYS A 392 -64.65 17.93 -27.81
CA LYS A 392 -64.39 18.70 -29.06
C LYS A 392 -65.34 19.90 -29.22
N THR A 393 -66.23 20.13 -28.27
CA THR A 393 -67.38 21.03 -28.43
C THR A 393 -67.23 22.35 -27.70
N THR A 394 -66.52 22.40 -26.57
CA THR A 394 -66.29 23.62 -25.78
C THR A 394 -65.42 24.65 -26.52
N GLU A 395 -65.94 25.87 -26.69
CA GLU A 395 -65.25 26.99 -27.35
C GLU A 395 -64.04 27.50 -26.55
N ALA A 396 -63.05 28.07 -27.26
CA ALA A 396 -61.80 28.57 -26.67
C ALA A 396 -62.06 29.80 -25.79
N THR A 397 -61.80 29.70 -24.48
CA THR A 397 -61.87 30.84 -23.53
C THR A 397 -60.47 31.34 -23.20
N THR A 398 -60.33 32.65 -22.92
CA THR A 398 -59.03 33.34 -22.89
C THR A 398 -58.04 32.84 -21.83
N ASN A 399 -58.45 31.99 -20.87
CA ASN A 399 -57.61 31.42 -19.80
C ASN A 399 -57.89 29.92 -19.50
N GLY A 400 -58.51 29.17 -20.42
CA GLY A 400 -58.84 27.75 -20.18
C GLY A 400 -57.66 26.80 -20.46
N SER A 401 -57.32 25.91 -19.52
CA SER A 401 -56.34 24.82 -19.73
C SER A 401 -56.92 23.71 -20.60
N SER A 402 -56.10 23.11 -21.45
CA SER A 402 -56.51 22.07 -22.39
C SER A 402 -56.84 20.69 -21.77
N LEU A 403 -56.77 20.47 -20.43
CA LEU A 403 -57.05 19.19 -19.70
C LEU A 403 -57.54 19.36 -18.21
N THR A 404 -58.51 18.55 -17.67
CA THR A 404 -59.07 18.59 -16.25
C THR A 404 -59.55 17.21 -15.65
N SER A 405 -59.89 17.06 -14.33
CA SER A 405 -60.38 15.78 -13.66
C SER A 405 -61.39 15.86 -12.44
N SER A 406 -62.16 14.79 -12.08
CA SER A 406 -63.16 14.70 -10.93
C SER A 406 -63.64 13.27 -10.45
N VAL A 407 -64.39 13.12 -9.32
CA VAL A 407 -64.95 11.84 -8.73
C VAL A 407 -66.46 11.91 -8.37
N ASP A 408 -67.22 10.82 -8.60
CA ASP A 408 -68.68 10.73 -8.37
C ASP A 408 -69.16 9.75 -7.28
N LYS A 409 -70.47 9.78 -7.01
CA LYS A 409 -71.22 9.01 -5.99
C LYS A 409 -71.36 7.50 -6.28
N ASP A 410 -71.02 7.05 -7.49
CA ASP A 410 -70.92 5.64 -7.85
C ASP A 410 -69.47 5.12 -7.74
N ARG A 411 -68.61 5.87 -7.03
CA ARG A 411 -67.20 5.57 -6.77
C ARG A 411 -66.37 5.56 -8.07
N LYS A 412 -66.69 6.41 -9.04
CA LYS A 412 -65.91 6.59 -10.30
C LYS A 412 -65.11 7.88 -10.37
N VAL A 413 -63.97 7.86 -11.06
CA VAL A 413 -63.04 9.00 -11.27
C VAL A 413 -62.83 9.28 -12.78
N THR A 414 -62.84 10.55 -13.26
CA THR A 414 -62.84 10.96 -14.70
C THR A 414 -61.82 12.09 -15.06
N TYR A 415 -61.22 12.09 -16.27
CA TYR A 415 -60.31 13.12 -16.87
C TYR A 415 -60.78 13.65 -18.27
N THR A 416 -60.57 14.94 -18.67
CA THR A 416 -61.12 15.55 -19.92
C THR A 416 -60.24 16.59 -20.68
N LEU A 417 -60.04 16.46 -22.02
CA LEU A 417 -59.17 17.28 -22.94
C LEU A 417 -59.94 18.14 -24.00
N ASN A 418 -59.58 19.42 -24.25
CA ASN A 418 -60.23 20.36 -25.21
C ASN A 418 -59.42 20.66 -26.50
N MET A 419 -60.00 20.38 -27.68
CA MET A 419 -59.32 20.44 -29.00
C MET A 419 -59.41 21.80 -29.74
N LYS A 420 -60.36 22.67 -29.39
CA LYS A 420 -60.51 24.00 -30.04
C LYS A 420 -59.50 25.01 -29.48
N GLN A 421 -59.21 24.94 -28.18
CA GLN A 421 -58.15 25.72 -27.55
C GLN A 421 -56.77 25.37 -28.16
N LEU A 422 -56.52 24.08 -28.44
CA LEU A 422 -55.26 23.58 -29.02
C LEU A 422 -54.97 24.08 -30.45
N LYS A 423 -55.98 24.27 -31.31
CA LYS A 423 -55.78 24.76 -32.71
C LYS A 423 -55.45 26.26 -32.77
N LYS A 424 -55.96 27.04 -31.81
CA LYS A 424 -55.61 28.46 -31.66
C LYS A 424 -54.17 28.63 -31.19
N ASP A 425 -53.73 27.75 -30.29
CA ASP A 425 -52.36 27.73 -29.78
C ASP A 425 -51.31 27.31 -30.85
N LEU A 426 -51.74 26.88 -32.06
CA LEU A 426 -50.89 26.34 -33.15
C LEU A 426 -50.91 27.10 -34.49
N GLY A 427 -51.65 28.21 -34.64
CA GLY A 427 -51.42 29.22 -35.69
C GLY A 427 -51.76 28.89 -37.16
N ILE A 428 -52.73 28.00 -37.45
CA ILE A 428 -53.14 27.61 -38.82
C ILE A 428 -54.50 28.26 -39.18
N THR A 429 -54.62 28.89 -40.36
CA THR A 429 -55.90 29.40 -40.93
C THR A 429 -56.20 28.75 -42.28
N GLU A 430 -57.49 28.48 -42.57
CA GLU A 430 -57.96 27.56 -43.61
C GLU A 430 -58.24 28.20 -44.99
N GLY A 431 -57.76 27.60 -46.09
CA GLY A 431 -58.16 27.86 -47.50
C GLY A 431 -57.24 27.19 -48.55
N PRO A 432 -57.74 26.69 -49.71
CA PRO A 432 -57.14 25.55 -50.43
C PRO A 432 -56.18 25.90 -51.60
N ASP A 433 -55.20 25.01 -51.80
CA ASP A 433 -54.23 24.86 -52.91
C ASP A 433 -53.03 25.83 -53.01
N GLY A 434 -51.82 25.26 -52.87
CA GLY A 434 -50.54 25.96 -52.96
C GLY A 434 -49.93 26.11 -54.37
N VAL A 435 -48.70 26.65 -54.37
CA VAL A 435 -47.58 26.66 -55.36
C VAL A 435 -47.33 27.95 -56.21
N MET A 436 -46.03 28.26 -56.47
CA MET A 436 -45.38 29.47 -57.10
C MET A 436 -45.20 29.45 -58.67
N SER A 437 -45.01 30.60 -59.40
CA SER A 437 -44.72 30.65 -60.89
C SER A 437 -44.18 31.98 -61.59
N SER A 438 -42.88 32.11 -61.96
CA SER A 438 -42.25 33.05 -62.99
C SER A 438 -41.80 34.53 -62.66
N TRP A 439 -40.81 35.10 -63.40
CA TRP A 439 -40.12 36.42 -63.18
C TRP A 439 -40.00 37.36 -64.43
N LYS A 440 -39.79 38.68 -64.23
CA LYS A 440 -39.45 39.72 -65.27
C LYS A 440 -38.60 40.89 -64.72
N LEU A 441 -37.77 41.53 -65.58
CA LEU A 441 -36.90 42.71 -65.33
C LEU A 441 -37.27 43.89 -66.26
N LYS A 442 -37.15 45.15 -65.80
CA LYS A 442 -37.55 46.39 -66.52
C LYS A 442 -36.34 47.35 -66.66
N VAL A 443 -36.03 47.78 -67.90
CA VAL A 443 -35.06 48.84 -68.23
C VAL A 443 -35.79 50.18 -68.41
N LYS A 444 -35.07 51.27 -68.14
CA LYS A 444 -35.57 52.64 -67.95
C LYS A 444 -36.13 53.26 -69.24
N ASP A 445 -37.32 53.85 -69.12
CA ASP A 445 -38.03 54.70 -70.08
C ASP A 445 -38.59 54.04 -71.35
N GLU A 446 -39.47 53.03 -71.22
CA GLU A 446 -40.73 53.01 -71.99
C GLU A 446 -41.75 51.92 -71.61
N THR A 447 -43.01 52.16 -71.98
CA THR A 447 -44.23 51.80 -71.24
C THR A 447 -45.01 50.59 -71.76
N THR A 448 -44.37 49.68 -72.52
CA THR A 448 -44.99 48.41 -72.96
C THR A 448 -44.00 47.24 -72.88
N PRO A 449 -44.41 46.06 -72.36
CA PRO A 449 -43.48 44.97 -72.06
C PRO A 449 -43.04 44.24 -73.33
N GLN A 450 -41.74 43.94 -73.47
CA GLN A 450 -41.27 43.03 -74.51
C GLN A 450 -40.64 41.76 -73.94
N GLU A 451 -41.18 40.63 -74.42
CA GLU A 451 -40.59 39.30 -74.37
C GLU A 451 -39.42 39.26 -75.36
N ILE A 452 -38.21 38.96 -74.90
CA ILE A 452 -37.16 38.47 -75.80
C ILE A 452 -37.34 36.96 -75.91
N LYS A 453 -37.93 36.54 -77.02
CA LYS A 453 -37.90 35.15 -77.48
C LYS A 453 -36.77 35.00 -78.50
N ASN A 454 -36.29 33.78 -78.63
CA ASN A 454 -35.04 33.40 -79.28
C ASN A 454 -34.93 33.89 -80.75
N GLY A 455 -33.85 34.61 -81.15
CA GLY A 455 -33.39 34.63 -82.56
C GLY A 455 -33.01 35.92 -83.33
N GLU A 456 -32.76 37.12 -82.77
CA GLU A 456 -32.39 38.30 -83.60
C GLU A 456 -31.10 39.05 -83.17
N ALA A 457 -30.36 39.57 -84.16
CA ALA A 457 -29.12 40.36 -84.04
C ALA A 457 -29.28 41.74 -84.72
N VAL A 458 -28.56 42.77 -84.23
CA VAL A 458 -28.65 44.17 -84.71
C VAL A 458 -27.26 44.81 -84.88
N THR A 459 -27.07 45.55 -85.98
CA THR A 459 -25.85 46.30 -86.42
C THR A 459 -25.97 47.83 -86.20
N PHE A 460 -24.85 48.56 -86.30
CA PHE A 460 -24.77 50.03 -86.15
C PHE A 460 -24.06 50.76 -87.30
N ASP A 461 -24.66 51.88 -87.71
CA ASP A 461 -24.18 52.95 -88.60
C ASP A 461 -23.53 54.10 -87.77
N VAL A 462 -22.78 55.00 -88.40
CA VAL A 462 -22.33 56.25 -87.75
C VAL A 462 -22.71 57.46 -88.59
N ALA A 463 -23.67 58.20 -88.05
CA ALA A 463 -24.06 59.54 -88.44
C ALA A 463 -23.19 60.57 -87.71
N ALA A 464 -22.33 61.29 -88.44
CA ALA A 464 -22.08 62.73 -88.29
C ALA A 464 -20.74 63.15 -88.94
N ALA A 465 -20.78 64.31 -89.59
CA ALA A 465 -19.62 65.07 -90.02
C ALA A 465 -18.77 65.53 -88.81
N ASP A 466 -17.50 65.88 -89.06
CA ASP A 466 -16.53 66.54 -88.15
C ASP A 466 -15.49 65.69 -87.40
N LYS A 467 -14.79 64.76 -88.08
CA LYS A 467 -13.57 64.13 -87.54
C LYS A 467 -12.29 64.39 -88.35
N GLY A 468 -12.00 65.66 -88.65
CA GLY A 468 -10.67 66.12 -89.07
C GLY A 468 -10.15 65.62 -90.43
N LEU A 469 -10.93 64.79 -91.12
CA LEU A 469 -10.72 64.38 -92.51
C LEU A 469 -11.84 65.00 -93.35
N THR A 470 -11.49 66.01 -94.12
CA THR A 470 -12.43 66.60 -95.09
C THR A 470 -12.31 65.80 -96.38
N VAL A 471 -13.35 65.06 -96.73
CA VAL A 471 -13.43 64.34 -98.00
C VAL A 471 -14.37 65.14 -98.89
N THR A 472 -13.81 65.94 -99.78
CA THR A 472 -14.59 66.69 -100.78
C THR A 472 -14.30 66.16 -102.16
N ARG A 473 -15.36 65.78 -102.87
CA ARG A 473 -15.29 65.34 -104.25
C ARG A 473 -15.33 66.57 -105.16
N ASP A 474 -14.25 66.78 -105.89
CA ASP A 474 -14.15 67.79 -106.94
C ASP A 474 -14.16 67.06 -108.29
N GLY A 475 -15.34 66.97 -108.90
CA GLY A 475 -15.55 66.15 -110.09
C GLY A 475 -15.28 64.65 -109.85
N LYS A 476 -14.40 64.05 -110.66
CA LYS A 476 -14.03 62.61 -110.55
C LYS A 476 -12.90 62.33 -109.55
N THR A 477 -12.36 63.36 -108.89
CA THR A 477 -11.23 63.24 -107.97
C THR A 477 -11.69 63.54 -106.55
N ILE A 478 -11.36 62.66 -105.61
CA ILE A 478 -11.55 62.92 -104.19
C ILE A 478 -10.33 63.70 -103.70
N LYS A 479 -10.54 64.94 -103.24
CA LYS A 479 -9.53 65.72 -102.51
C LYS A 479 -9.73 65.51 -101.02
N TYR A 480 -8.62 65.26 -100.33
CA TYR A 480 -8.60 65.20 -98.87
C TYR A 480 -7.61 66.22 -98.30
N GLY A 481 -8.03 66.89 -97.22
CA GLY A 481 -7.22 67.82 -96.44
C GLY A 481 -7.42 67.53 -94.95
N ILE A 482 -6.31 67.53 -94.20
CA ILE A 482 -6.30 67.21 -92.77
C ILE A 482 -6.00 68.49 -91.97
N GLU A 483 -6.90 68.84 -91.04
CA GLU A 483 -6.77 69.99 -90.14
C GLU A 483 -6.03 69.56 -88.86
N GLY A 484 -4.79 70.02 -88.68
CA GLY A 484 -3.88 69.55 -87.61
C GLY A 484 -4.42 69.65 -86.18
N SER A 485 -5.25 70.65 -85.89
CA SER A 485 -5.92 70.84 -84.59
C SER A 485 -7.08 69.87 -84.34
N LYS A 486 -7.52 69.15 -85.37
CA LYS A 486 -8.54 68.08 -85.32
C LYS A 486 -7.94 66.70 -85.62
N ILE A 487 -6.62 66.59 -85.74
CA ILE A 487 -5.91 65.30 -85.80
C ILE A 487 -5.95 64.68 -84.40
N ASN A 488 -6.66 63.57 -84.29
CA ASN A 488 -6.56 62.70 -83.14
C ASN A 488 -5.20 61.99 -83.14
N LEU A 489 -4.27 62.48 -82.32
CA LEU A 489 -2.93 61.93 -82.15
C LEU A 489 -2.91 60.58 -81.38
N ALA A 490 -4.06 60.08 -80.92
CA ALA A 490 -4.15 58.80 -80.22
C ALA A 490 -3.66 57.59 -81.05
N GLY A 491 -3.50 57.72 -82.37
CA GLY A 491 -3.05 56.65 -83.27
C GLY A 491 -1.63 56.78 -83.84
N ASN A 492 -0.83 57.79 -83.46
CA ASN A 492 0.51 57.99 -84.04
C ASN A 492 1.54 57.08 -83.36
N THR A 493 1.95 56.01 -84.03
CA THR A 493 2.83 54.98 -83.46
C THR A 493 4.15 55.53 -82.91
N SER A 494 4.75 56.59 -83.45
CA SER A 494 6.00 57.16 -82.95
C SER A 494 5.81 58.02 -81.71
N ILE A 495 4.72 58.80 -81.62
CA ILE A 495 4.35 59.59 -80.44
C ILE A 495 3.76 58.68 -79.35
N THR A 496 3.02 57.65 -79.73
CA THR A 496 2.59 56.56 -78.85
C THR A 496 3.80 55.74 -78.40
N ASN A 497 4.82 55.49 -79.23
CA ASN A 497 6.05 54.83 -78.81
C ASN A 497 6.88 55.71 -77.88
N LEU A 498 6.98 57.01 -78.12
CA LEU A 498 7.67 57.93 -77.21
C LEU A 498 6.90 58.12 -75.90
N SER A 499 5.57 58.21 -75.96
CA SER A 499 4.70 58.22 -74.76
C SER A 499 4.75 56.87 -74.05
N ASN A 500 4.81 55.74 -74.76
CA ASN A 500 4.99 54.40 -74.21
C ASN A 500 6.40 54.23 -73.63
N GLU A 501 7.46 54.77 -74.23
CA GLU A 501 8.82 54.74 -73.68
C GLU A 501 8.95 55.67 -72.48
N ILE A 502 8.28 56.83 -72.48
CA ILE A 502 8.20 57.73 -71.31
C ILE A 502 7.35 57.10 -70.20
N GLU A 503 6.22 56.47 -70.52
CA GLU A 503 5.45 55.66 -69.57
C GLU A 503 6.30 54.50 -69.05
N LYS A 504 6.95 53.70 -69.90
CA LYS A 504 7.87 52.59 -69.53
C LYS A 504 9.08 53.06 -68.71
N SER A 505 9.55 54.29 -68.94
CA SER A 505 10.68 54.91 -68.21
C SER A 505 10.23 55.56 -66.90
N LYS A 506 8.91 55.69 -66.66
CA LYS A 506 8.46 55.90 -65.28
C LYS A 506 8.95 54.71 -64.49
N ILE A 507 9.45 54.98 -63.29
CA ILE A 507 9.62 53.93 -62.31
C ILE A 507 8.21 53.48 -61.94
N HIS A 508 7.64 52.58 -62.73
CA HIS A 508 6.40 51.93 -62.40
C HIS A 508 6.60 51.32 -61.00
N TYR A 509 5.63 51.54 -60.11
CA TYR A 509 5.62 51.02 -58.75
C TYR A 509 6.49 51.75 -57.69
N PHE A 510 7.03 52.96 -57.94
CA PHE A 510 7.69 53.80 -56.91
C PHE A 510 7.16 55.24 -56.89
N SER A 511 6.64 55.72 -55.75
CA SER A 511 6.08 57.08 -55.58
C SER A 511 6.29 57.61 -54.15
N VAL A 512 6.74 58.86 -54.00
CA VAL A 512 6.91 59.56 -52.70
C VAL A 512 6.23 60.92 -52.78
N ASN A 513 5.21 61.16 -51.95
CA ASN A 513 4.50 62.43 -51.86
C ASN A 513 5.01 63.27 -50.68
N SER A 514 5.67 64.40 -50.95
CA SER A 514 6.24 65.29 -49.93
C SER A 514 6.15 66.76 -50.33
N THR A 515 5.89 67.63 -49.35
CA THR A 515 5.99 69.08 -49.50
C THR A 515 7.36 69.63 -49.12
N ASP A 516 8.21 68.83 -48.47
CA ASP A 516 9.56 69.22 -48.03
C ASP A 516 10.55 69.21 -49.21
N LYS A 517 11.16 70.36 -49.46
CA LYS A 517 12.12 70.60 -50.56
C LYS A 517 13.42 71.25 -50.06
N GLY A 518 13.59 71.37 -48.75
CA GLY A 518 14.75 72.03 -48.12
C GLY A 518 16.05 71.23 -48.27
N ALA A 519 17.17 71.83 -47.87
CA ALA A 519 18.43 71.08 -47.72
C ALA A 519 18.26 69.97 -46.68
N GLY A 520 18.72 68.75 -46.99
CA GLY A 520 18.55 67.57 -46.13
C GLY A 520 17.20 66.84 -46.28
N SER A 521 16.30 67.31 -47.13
CA SER A 521 14.97 66.71 -47.36
C SER A 521 14.96 65.42 -48.21
N ASN A 522 16.11 64.98 -48.74
CA ASN A 522 16.21 63.92 -49.77
C ASN A 522 15.40 64.20 -51.06
N TYR A 523 14.90 65.43 -51.28
CA TYR A 523 14.18 65.80 -52.50
C TYR A 523 15.05 65.69 -53.77
N LYS A 524 16.37 65.80 -53.62
CA LYS A 524 17.35 65.64 -54.71
C LYS A 524 17.87 64.20 -54.83
N ASN A 525 17.25 63.23 -54.16
CA ASN A 525 17.74 61.85 -54.01
C ASN A 525 19.17 61.79 -53.46
N ASP A 526 19.55 62.74 -52.61
CA ASP A 526 20.90 62.90 -52.05
C ASP A 526 21.04 62.33 -50.63
N GLY A 527 20.04 61.59 -50.15
CA GLY A 527 20.01 60.98 -48.82
C GLY A 527 20.94 59.77 -48.66
N ALA A 528 21.27 59.07 -49.74
CA ALA A 528 22.23 57.96 -49.74
C ALA A 528 23.67 58.50 -49.87
N LYS A 529 24.47 58.48 -48.78
CA LYS A 529 25.78 59.16 -48.70
C LYS A 529 27.00 58.24 -48.86
N LYS A 530 26.82 56.91 -48.82
CA LYS A 530 27.92 55.92 -48.88
C LYS A 530 27.70 54.88 -49.98
N ASP A 531 28.76 54.12 -50.27
CA ASP A 531 28.74 53.06 -51.29
C ASP A 531 27.67 51.99 -51.00
N GLY A 532 26.92 51.60 -52.04
CA GLY A 532 25.82 50.64 -51.96
C GLY A 532 24.64 51.00 -51.05
N SER A 533 24.52 52.25 -50.58
CA SER A 533 23.46 52.67 -49.66
C SER A 533 22.14 53.01 -50.36
N ILE A 534 21.00 52.72 -49.71
CA ILE A 534 19.65 53.03 -50.18
C ILE A 534 19.00 54.03 -49.21
N ALA A 535 18.44 55.12 -49.72
CA ALA A 535 17.67 56.10 -48.95
C ALA A 535 16.37 56.50 -49.69
N ILE A 536 15.22 56.07 -49.18
CA ILE A 536 13.91 56.23 -49.81
C ILE A 536 12.95 56.94 -48.84
N GLY A 537 12.39 58.07 -49.26
CA GLY A 537 11.38 58.83 -48.50
C GLY A 537 11.83 60.24 -48.10
N PRO A 538 10.89 61.10 -47.63
CA PRO A 538 11.19 62.50 -47.34
C PRO A 538 12.09 62.61 -46.11
N SER A 539 13.15 63.41 -46.19
CA SER A 539 14.17 63.55 -45.16
C SER A 539 14.85 62.23 -44.74
N ALA A 540 14.76 61.16 -45.55
CA ALA A 540 15.49 59.92 -45.29
C ALA A 540 17.01 60.14 -45.48
N LEU A 541 17.82 59.68 -44.54
CA LEU A 541 19.27 59.85 -44.55
C LEU A 541 19.96 58.51 -44.28
N ASN A 542 20.90 58.15 -45.14
CA ASN A 542 21.70 56.96 -45.00
C ASN A 542 23.20 57.26 -45.14
N ASN A 543 23.92 57.26 -44.01
CA ASN A 543 25.37 57.46 -43.93
C ASN A 543 26.16 56.15 -43.84
N GLY A 544 25.53 54.99 -44.07
CA GLY A 544 26.12 53.66 -43.90
C GLY A 544 26.37 52.89 -45.20
N THR A 545 27.48 52.15 -45.30
CA THR A 545 27.84 51.33 -46.48
C THR A 545 26.90 50.12 -46.65
N GLN A 546 26.43 49.83 -47.86
CA GLN A 546 25.58 48.67 -48.19
C GLN A 546 24.35 48.51 -47.25
N SER A 547 23.74 49.63 -46.88
CA SER A 547 22.66 49.71 -45.88
C SER A 547 21.39 50.31 -46.48
N VAL A 548 20.26 50.23 -45.76
CA VAL A 548 18.93 50.60 -46.26
C VAL A 548 18.21 51.53 -45.28
N ALA A 549 17.76 52.70 -45.75
CA ALA A 549 16.89 53.62 -45.01
C ALA A 549 15.61 53.90 -45.81
N VAL A 550 14.42 53.59 -45.27
CA VAL A 550 13.14 53.73 -45.97
C VAL A 550 12.08 54.34 -45.04
N GLY A 551 11.50 55.49 -45.38
CA GLY A 551 10.44 56.16 -44.61
C GLY A 551 10.69 57.65 -44.37
N LEU A 552 9.68 58.37 -43.85
CA LEU A 552 9.81 59.79 -43.48
C LEU A 552 10.84 59.93 -42.35
N LYS A 553 11.93 60.68 -42.58
CA LYS A 553 13.02 60.90 -41.61
C LYS A 553 13.68 59.61 -41.08
N SER A 554 13.62 58.50 -41.81
CA SER A 554 14.40 57.31 -41.45
C SER A 554 15.90 57.61 -41.54
N LYS A 555 16.70 57.09 -40.60
CA LYS A 555 18.10 57.47 -40.46
C LYS A 555 19.00 56.29 -40.15
N VAL A 556 20.00 56.06 -41.00
CA VAL A 556 21.20 55.26 -40.68
C VAL A 556 22.32 56.25 -40.38
N GLU A 557 22.72 56.41 -39.12
CA GLU A 557 23.70 57.42 -38.68
C GLU A 557 25.13 57.05 -39.02
N ASP A 558 25.50 55.81 -38.68
CA ASP A 558 26.77 55.13 -38.97
C ASP A 558 26.47 53.63 -38.87
N GLY A 559 26.95 52.81 -39.81
CA GLY A 559 26.61 51.38 -39.80
C GLY A 559 26.57 50.74 -41.18
N TRP A 560 27.26 49.61 -41.34
CA TRP A 560 27.30 48.87 -42.61
C TRP A 560 26.30 47.70 -42.53
N TRP A 561 25.71 47.31 -43.66
CA TRP A 561 24.69 46.24 -43.72
C TRP A 561 23.52 46.42 -42.74
N SER A 562 23.13 47.67 -42.49
CA SER A 562 22.08 48.01 -41.54
C SER A 562 20.77 48.36 -42.24
N VAL A 563 19.64 48.20 -41.55
CA VAL A 563 18.30 48.43 -42.10
C VAL A 563 17.50 49.34 -41.16
N ALA A 564 17.02 50.48 -41.66
CA ALA A 564 16.13 51.40 -40.96
C ALA A 564 14.85 51.59 -41.81
N LEU A 565 13.72 50.99 -41.42
CA LEU A 565 12.47 51.03 -42.19
C LEU A 565 11.29 51.52 -41.34
N GLY A 566 10.75 52.69 -41.65
CA GLY A 566 9.65 53.31 -40.92
C GLY A 566 9.82 54.82 -40.77
N THR A 567 8.77 55.49 -40.31
CA THR A 567 8.87 56.93 -40.03
C THR A 567 9.73 57.15 -38.78
N GLU A 568 10.76 57.97 -38.88
CA GLU A 568 11.72 58.28 -37.80
C GLU A 568 12.45 57.05 -37.22
N SER A 569 12.50 55.92 -37.95
CA SER A 569 13.31 54.76 -37.56
C SER A 569 14.80 55.09 -37.63
N LYS A 570 15.59 54.67 -36.63
CA LYS A 570 17.00 55.03 -36.50
C LYS A 570 17.90 53.80 -36.27
N THR A 571 19.02 53.76 -36.98
CA THR A 571 20.14 52.86 -36.66
C THR A 571 21.47 53.61 -36.50
N ASN A 572 22.36 53.08 -35.67
CA ASN A 572 23.71 53.64 -35.43
C ASN A 572 24.83 52.58 -35.26
N GLY A 573 24.49 51.29 -35.20
CA GLY A 573 25.47 50.21 -35.10
C GLY A 573 25.60 49.42 -36.41
N HIS A 574 26.65 48.61 -36.55
CA HIS A 574 26.83 47.71 -37.69
C HIS A 574 25.90 46.49 -37.59
N PHE A 575 25.43 45.97 -38.74
CA PHE A 575 24.51 44.82 -38.83
C PHE A 575 23.20 45.02 -38.03
N THR A 576 22.73 46.26 -37.90
CA THR A 576 21.53 46.57 -37.11
C THR A 576 20.27 46.57 -37.96
N THR A 577 19.13 46.31 -37.34
CA THR A 577 17.82 46.39 -38.01
C THR A 577 16.83 47.12 -37.11
N ALA A 578 16.28 48.24 -37.57
CA ALA A 578 15.22 49.00 -36.92
C ALA A 578 14.03 49.13 -37.88
N ILE A 579 12.89 48.55 -37.54
CA ILE A 579 11.69 48.54 -38.39
C ILE A 579 10.46 48.99 -37.58
N GLY A 580 9.82 50.09 -37.95
CA GLY A 580 8.63 50.65 -37.28
C GLY A 580 8.70 52.16 -37.08
N TYR A 581 7.60 52.76 -36.63
CA TYR A 581 7.56 54.20 -36.28
C TYR A 581 8.46 54.46 -35.07
N GLN A 582 9.50 55.29 -35.21
CA GLN A 582 10.48 55.61 -34.16
C GLN A 582 11.22 54.39 -33.57
N ALA A 583 11.32 53.27 -34.30
CA ALA A 583 12.15 52.14 -33.88
C ALA A 583 13.64 52.54 -33.88
N SER A 584 14.41 52.12 -32.86
CA SER A 584 15.81 52.53 -32.69
C SER A 584 16.71 51.33 -32.34
N ALA A 585 17.72 51.06 -33.17
CA ALA A 585 18.74 50.03 -32.92
C ALA A 585 20.15 50.65 -32.97
N THR A 586 20.78 50.87 -31.82
CA THR A 586 21.94 51.80 -31.72
C THR A 586 23.31 51.14 -31.62
N MET A 587 23.37 49.84 -31.32
CA MET A 587 24.62 49.09 -31.08
C MET A 587 24.73 47.89 -32.02
N GLN A 588 25.94 47.35 -32.20
CA GLN A 588 26.22 46.25 -33.15
C GLN A 588 25.24 45.06 -33.00
N GLN A 589 24.75 44.54 -34.13
CA GLN A 589 23.81 43.39 -34.20
C GLN A 589 22.47 43.57 -33.47
N ALA A 590 22.11 44.80 -33.09
CA ALA A 590 20.84 45.08 -32.45
C ALA A 590 19.64 45.00 -33.43
N LEU A 591 18.51 44.48 -32.95
CA LEU A 591 17.26 44.34 -33.70
C LEU A 591 16.13 45.04 -32.94
N ALA A 592 15.52 46.07 -33.53
CA ALA A 592 14.32 46.75 -33.04
C ALA A 592 13.18 46.63 -34.05
N LEU A 593 12.06 45.98 -33.69
CA LEU A 593 10.90 45.80 -34.56
C LEU A 593 9.62 46.22 -33.84
N GLY A 594 9.00 47.31 -34.27
CA GLY A 594 7.74 47.83 -33.71
C GLY A 594 7.78 49.33 -33.44
N THR A 595 6.62 49.90 -33.12
CA THR A 595 6.47 51.32 -32.80
C THR A 595 7.24 51.67 -31.51
N GLN A 596 8.22 52.57 -31.58
CA GLN A 596 9.07 52.99 -30.47
C GLN A 596 9.86 51.85 -29.80
N ALA A 597 10.11 50.75 -30.52
CA ALA A 597 10.99 49.68 -30.05
C ALA A 597 12.44 50.18 -29.95
N GLU A 598 13.15 49.85 -28.88
CA GLU A 598 14.48 50.38 -28.57
C GLU A 598 15.45 49.26 -28.18
N ALA A 599 16.32 48.88 -29.12
CA ALA A 599 17.42 47.94 -28.90
C ALA A 599 18.75 48.71 -28.77
N ALA A 600 19.11 49.06 -27.54
CA ALA A 600 20.17 50.02 -27.24
C ALA A 600 21.54 49.40 -26.91
N ALA A 601 21.65 48.07 -26.88
CA ALA A 601 22.85 47.33 -26.47
C ALA A 601 23.31 46.29 -27.51
N GLU A 602 24.53 45.76 -27.37
CA GLU A 602 25.13 44.82 -28.34
C GLU A 602 24.31 43.52 -28.43
N SER A 603 24.02 43.07 -29.66
CA SER A 603 23.20 41.89 -29.97
C SER A 603 21.84 41.88 -29.25
N SER A 604 21.31 43.04 -28.87
CA SER A 604 20.02 43.17 -28.18
C SER A 604 18.85 43.06 -29.16
N ILE A 605 17.75 42.44 -28.72
CA ILE A 605 16.54 42.25 -29.52
C ILE A 605 15.37 42.91 -28.80
N SER A 606 14.63 43.77 -29.48
CA SER A 606 13.41 44.43 -28.99
C SER A 606 12.32 44.32 -30.05
N ILE A 607 11.24 43.60 -29.75
CA ILE A 607 10.14 43.37 -30.69
C ILE A 607 8.82 43.69 -30.00
N GLY A 608 8.06 44.67 -30.50
CA GLY A 608 6.79 45.12 -29.92
C GLY A 608 6.71 46.63 -29.73
N THR A 609 5.51 47.13 -29.41
CA THR A 609 5.32 48.57 -29.18
C THR A 609 5.99 48.98 -27.87
N LYS A 610 6.93 49.93 -27.91
CA LYS A 610 7.72 50.39 -26.75
C LYS A 610 8.52 49.28 -26.04
N ALA A 611 8.83 48.18 -26.74
CA ALA A 611 9.74 47.15 -26.21
C ALA A 611 11.15 47.74 -26.07
N LYS A 612 11.87 47.43 -24.98
CA LYS A 612 13.20 47.98 -24.70
C LYS A 612 14.19 46.91 -24.27
N SER A 613 15.32 46.83 -24.95
CA SER A 613 16.44 46.00 -24.54
C SER A 613 17.69 46.87 -24.42
N LEU A 614 18.07 47.16 -23.17
CA LEU A 614 19.11 48.11 -22.81
C LEU A 614 20.41 47.43 -22.34
N ALA A 615 20.44 46.08 -22.30
CA ALA A 615 21.60 45.29 -21.89
C ALA A 615 22.07 44.33 -22.99
N ASN A 616 23.36 43.99 -22.95
CA ASN A 616 23.99 43.14 -23.96
C ASN A 616 23.30 41.77 -24.05
N ARG A 617 22.98 41.35 -25.28
CA ARG A 617 22.26 40.11 -25.59
C ARG A 617 20.89 39.98 -24.90
N GLY A 618 20.29 41.09 -24.47
CA GLY A 618 18.95 41.11 -23.88
C GLY A 618 17.87 40.94 -24.95
N ILE A 619 16.81 40.21 -24.64
CA ILE A 619 15.68 39.95 -25.53
C ILE A 619 14.40 40.48 -24.87
N ALA A 620 13.80 41.51 -25.45
CA ALA A 620 12.51 42.07 -25.04
C ALA A 620 11.46 41.85 -26.14
N LEU A 621 10.42 41.06 -25.88
CA LEU A 621 9.35 40.73 -26.84
C LEU A 621 7.97 41.00 -26.23
N GLY A 622 7.19 41.90 -26.82
CA GLY A 622 5.86 42.30 -26.32
C GLY A 622 5.73 43.80 -26.12
N THR A 623 4.51 44.27 -25.91
CA THR A 623 4.24 45.70 -25.66
C THR A 623 4.82 46.11 -24.30
N ASN A 624 5.58 47.22 -24.22
CA ASN A 624 6.25 47.69 -23.01
C ASN A 624 7.18 46.66 -22.31
N SER A 625 7.58 45.56 -22.96
CA SER A 625 8.55 44.63 -22.37
C SER A 625 9.91 45.31 -22.23
N THR A 626 10.63 45.06 -21.13
CA THR A 626 11.89 45.74 -20.86
C THR A 626 12.94 44.80 -20.28
N VAL A 627 14.09 44.71 -20.93
CA VAL A 627 15.35 44.27 -20.32
C VAL A 627 16.16 45.53 -19.99
N GLY A 628 16.26 45.84 -18.69
CA GLY A 628 16.98 47.00 -18.18
C GLY A 628 18.49 46.87 -18.38
N ALA A 629 19.22 47.98 -18.20
CA ALA A 629 20.65 48.07 -18.50
C ALA A 629 21.55 47.07 -17.73
N THR A 630 21.06 46.54 -16.61
CA THR A 630 21.78 45.57 -15.78
C THR A 630 21.38 44.10 -16.05
N GLY A 631 20.32 43.86 -16.85
CA GLY A 631 19.79 42.54 -17.16
C GLY A 631 20.48 41.83 -18.34
N GLY A 632 21.83 41.79 -18.36
CA GLY A 632 22.58 41.18 -19.45
C GLY A 632 22.16 39.72 -19.72
N ARG A 633 22.08 39.32 -21.00
CA ARG A 633 21.53 37.99 -21.41
C ARG A 633 20.12 37.72 -20.88
N GLY A 634 19.39 38.76 -20.48
CA GLY A 634 18.04 38.64 -19.92
C GLY A 634 16.97 38.45 -21.00
N ILE A 635 15.90 37.76 -20.65
CA ILE A 635 14.77 37.46 -21.56
C ILE A 635 13.47 37.98 -20.93
N ALA A 636 12.87 39.02 -21.50
CA ALA A 636 11.58 39.59 -21.09
C ALA A 636 10.55 39.38 -22.22
N ILE A 637 9.56 38.50 -22.01
CA ILE A 637 8.53 38.18 -23.02
C ILE A 637 7.13 38.38 -22.43
N GLY A 638 6.33 39.29 -22.99
CA GLY A 638 4.95 39.58 -22.57
C GLY A 638 4.68 41.08 -22.39
N ASP A 639 3.40 41.46 -22.32
CA ASP A 639 3.03 42.86 -22.11
C ASP A 639 3.49 43.35 -20.72
N GLY A 640 4.39 44.34 -20.69
CA GLY A 640 4.99 44.88 -19.47
C GLY A 640 5.91 43.93 -18.70
N SER A 641 6.41 42.85 -19.32
CA SER A 641 7.40 41.97 -18.67
C SER A 641 8.73 42.70 -18.43
N TYR A 642 9.41 42.42 -17.32
CA TYR A 642 10.59 43.17 -16.88
C TYR A 642 11.74 42.25 -16.42
N VAL A 643 12.95 42.50 -16.91
CA VAL A 643 14.19 41.92 -16.37
C VAL A 643 15.14 43.06 -16.03
N GLY A 644 15.58 43.16 -14.77
CA GLY A 644 16.55 44.18 -14.32
C GLY A 644 16.31 44.64 -12.89
N ALA A 645 17.12 45.58 -12.42
CA ALA A 645 17.01 46.09 -11.05
C ALA A 645 15.64 46.71 -10.74
N LYS A 646 15.13 46.51 -9.52
CA LYS A 646 13.87 47.12 -9.07
C LYS A 646 13.96 48.65 -9.15
N THR A 647 12.96 49.28 -9.77
CA THR A 647 12.91 50.75 -9.96
C THR A 647 11.56 51.32 -9.52
N ASN A 648 11.44 52.65 -9.42
CA ASN A 648 10.14 53.29 -9.14
C ASN A 648 9.08 52.96 -10.21
N ASN A 649 9.50 52.69 -11.45
CA ASN A 649 8.60 52.33 -12.55
C ASN A 649 8.28 50.83 -12.59
N HIS A 650 9.12 50.00 -11.97
CA HIS A 650 8.91 48.55 -11.79
C HIS A 650 9.19 48.16 -10.34
N PRO A 651 8.31 48.55 -9.39
CA PRO A 651 8.53 48.33 -7.95
C PRO A 651 8.31 46.88 -7.51
N GLY A 652 7.86 46.00 -8.41
CA GLY A 652 7.26 44.70 -8.06
C GLY A 652 5.97 44.86 -7.24
N THR A 653 5.36 43.75 -6.85
CA THR A 653 4.04 43.68 -6.20
C THR A 653 4.01 44.24 -4.79
N GLY A 654 5.14 44.71 -4.24
CA GLY A 654 5.18 45.39 -2.94
C GLY A 654 4.56 44.60 -1.79
N MET A 655 4.34 43.28 -1.94
CA MET A 655 3.69 42.48 -0.90
C MET A 655 4.55 42.54 0.35
N SER A 656 3.97 43.05 1.44
CA SER A 656 4.62 43.05 2.76
C SER A 656 5.01 41.62 3.12
N ASN A 657 6.19 41.45 3.73
CA ASN A 657 6.47 40.19 4.43
C ASN A 657 5.33 39.97 5.43
N PRO A 658 4.73 38.78 5.49
CA PRO A 658 3.69 38.51 6.46
C PRO A 658 4.22 38.82 7.86
N GLY A 659 3.48 39.61 8.64
CA GLY A 659 3.85 39.90 10.03
C GLY A 659 3.79 38.63 10.86
N ASP A 660 4.95 38.14 11.25
CA ASP A 660 5.36 37.80 12.63
C ASP A 660 6.87 37.50 12.58
N GLU A 661 7.69 38.41 13.11
CA GLU A 661 9.16 38.36 13.05
C GLU A 661 9.75 37.11 13.74
N TRP A 662 10.55 36.35 13.00
CA TRP A 662 11.61 35.52 13.56
C TRP A 662 12.96 36.17 13.26
N LYS A 663 13.60 36.73 14.29
CA LYS A 663 14.97 37.27 14.26
C LYS A 663 15.87 36.43 15.17
N PRO A 664 16.57 35.42 14.67
CA PRO A 664 17.58 34.72 15.46
C PRO A 664 18.84 35.58 15.56
N ALA A 665 19.36 35.73 16.78
CA ALA A 665 20.71 36.22 16.97
C ALA A 665 21.70 35.14 16.46
N ASN A 666 22.49 35.51 15.46
CA ASN A 666 23.67 34.82 14.95
C ASN A 666 23.45 33.59 14.02
N PRO A 667 23.59 33.74 12.69
CA PRO A 667 23.56 32.60 11.77
C PRO A 667 24.88 31.82 11.83
N TYR A 668 24.76 30.50 11.75
CA TYR A 668 25.82 29.61 11.30
C TYR A 668 26.57 30.24 10.13
N VAL A 669 27.89 30.21 10.20
CA VAL A 669 28.81 30.73 9.19
C VAL A 669 28.39 30.17 7.84
N THR A 670 28.00 31.07 6.94
CA THR A 670 27.77 30.77 5.53
C THR A 670 28.99 30.03 5.02
N ALA A 671 28.79 28.85 4.43
CA ALA A 671 29.71 28.42 3.38
C ALA A 671 29.88 29.61 2.44
N ASP A 672 31.13 29.95 2.12
CA ASP A 672 31.44 31.01 1.17
C ASP A 672 30.48 30.93 -0.02
N ASP A 673 29.81 32.05 -0.25
CA ASP A 673 28.85 32.25 -1.31
C ASP A 673 29.53 32.04 -2.68
N ASP A 674 29.29 30.89 -3.32
CA ASP A 674 29.72 30.61 -4.71
C ASP A 674 28.86 31.40 -5.74
N THR A 675 28.06 32.35 -5.28
CA THR A 675 27.18 33.20 -6.09
C THR A 675 27.22 34.69 -5.74
N VAL A 676 28.18 35.17 -4.92
CA VAL A 676 28.38 36.62 -4.79
C VAL A 676 28.69 37.09 -6.20
N ALA A 677 28.03 38.16 -6.65
CA ALA A 677 28.56 38.96 -7.73
C ALA A 677 29.92 39.50 -7.27
N GLY A 678 30.97 38.70 -7.44
CA GLY A 678 32.34 39.14 -7.27
C GLY A 678 32.58 40.38 -8.13
N PRO A 679 33.55 41.22 -7.78
CA PRO A 679 33.82 42.46 -8.50
C PRO A 679 33.93 42.17 -10.02
N GLY A 680 32.93 42.62 -10.79
CA GLY A 680 32.85 42.43 -12.25
C GLY A 680 31.64 41.67 -12.81
N LYS A 681 30.74 41.08 -11.99
CA LYS A 681 29.47 40.48 -12.48
C LYS A 681 28.29 41.44 -12.32
N LEU A 682 27.49 41.63 -13.37
CA LEU A 682 26.26 42.43 -13.28
C LEU A 682 25.20 41.70 -12.44
N PRO A 683 24.50 42.39 -11.50
CA PRO A 683 23.67 41.76 -10.49
C PRO A 683 22.38 41.07 -10.99
N GLU A 684 21.97 41.26 -12.25
CA GLU A 684 20.72 40.69 -12.80
C GLU A 684 20.89 39.90 -14.11
N GLU A 685 22.11 39.45 -14.40
CA GLU A 685 22.39 38.67 -15.61
C GLU A 685 21.70 37.30 -15.66
N ASN A 686 21.43 36.83 -16.88
CA ASN A 686 20.86 35.50 -17.19
C ASN A 686 19.46 35.25 -16.59
N SER A 687 18.70 36.32 -16.35
CA SER A 687 17.36 36.25 -15.79
C SER A 687 16.27 36.22 -16.87
N MET A 688 15.16 35.57 -16.57
CA MET A 688 14.06 35.34 -17.49
C MET A 688 12.72 35.74 -16.85
N ALA A 689 11.94 36.56 -17.55
CA ALA A 689 10.59 36.96 -17.19
C ALA A 689 9.65 36.73 -18.38
N ILE A 690 8.74 35.76 -18.29
CA ILE A 690 7.82 35.39 -19.37
C ILE A 690 6.37 35.44 -18.85
N GLY A 691 5.55 36.32 -19.41
CA GLY A 691 4.16 36.55 -19.04
C GLY A 691 3.82 38.04 -18.90
N MET A 692 2.53 38.38 -18.99
CA MET A 692 2.06 39.76 -18.79
C MET A 692 2.49 40.27 -17.40
N LYS A 693 3.29 41.33 -17.34
CA LYS A 693 3.86 41.91 -16.11
C LYS A 693 4.74 40.96 -15.27
N ALA A 694 5.23 39.86 -15.85
CA ALA A 694 6.23 39.02 -15.17
C ALA A 694 7.50 39.84 -14.91
N SER A 695 8.12 39.69 -13.74
CA SER A 695 9.28 40.50 -13.35
C SER A 695 10.40 39.65 -12.72
N ALA A 696 11.62 39.87 -13.17
CA ALA A 696 12.82 39.19 -12.68
C ALA A 696 13.85 40.25 -12.26
N PHE A 697 14.12 40.35 -10.95
CA PHE A 697 14.90 41.43 -10.35
C PHE A 697 16.30 41.02 -9.86
N GLY A 698 16.64 39.74 -9.88
CA GLY A 698 17.90 39.21 -9.34
C GLY A 698 18.78 38.53 -10.39
N PHE A 699 19.89 37.94 -9.97
CA PHE A 699 20.79 37.15 -10.81
C PHE A 699 20.24 35.73 -11.07
N GLN A 700 20.29 35.25 -12.32
CA GLN A 700 19.88 33.88 -12.70
C GLN A 700 18.47 33.49 -12.23
N THR A 701 17.54 34.42 -12.32
CA THR A 701 16.17 34.23 -11.84
C THR A 701 15.22 33.82 -12.96
N THR A 702 14.17 33.08 -12.62
CA THR A 702 13.12 32.65 -13.56
C THR A 702 11.76 33.08 -13.03
N ALA A 703 11.07 33.97 -13.73
CA ALA A 703 9.69 34.37 -13.49
C ALA A 703 8.82 33.96 -14.70
N LEU A 704 7.94 32.97 -14.54
CA LEU A 704 7.08 32.45 -15.60
C LEU A 704 5.61 32.49 -15.18
N GLY A 705 4.82 33.38 -15.78
CA GLY A 705 3.39 33.55 -15.50
C GLY A 705 2.99 35.01 -15.38
N ALA A 706 1.71 35.32 -15.62
CA ALA A 706 1.23 36.70 -15.51
C ALA A 706 1.42 37.24 -14.09
N GLY A 707 2.17 38.33 -13.94
CA GLY A 707 2.53 38.94 -12.65
C GLY A 707 3.45 38.08 -11.76
N ALA A 708 4.10 37.03 -12.30
CA ALA A 708 5.09 36.27 -11.56
C ALA A 708 6.32 37.14 -11.23
N GLU A 709 6.90 37.00 -10.04
CA GLU A 709 8.04 37.80 -9.60
C GLU A 709 9.15 36.96 -8.96
N ALA A 710 10.36 37.08 -9.47
CA ALA A 710 11.56 36.46 -8.91
C ALA A 710 12.56 37.56 -8.52
N HIS A 711 12.96 37.67 -7.25
CA HIS A 711 13.67 38.85 -6.73
C HIS A 711 15.17 38.67 -6.52
N ASN A 712 15.61 37.66 -5.78
CA ASN A 712 17.03 37.48 -5.43
C ASN A 712 17.72 36.40 -6.28
N THR A 713 19.01 36.17 -6.06
CA THR A 713 19.83 35.18 -6.76
C THR A 713 19.20 33.79 -6.81
N ASN A 714 19.22 33.18 -8.01
CA ASN A 714 18.78 31.82 -8.30
C ASN A 714 17.34 31.53 -7.85
N THR A 715 16.47 32.54 -7.88
CA THR A 715 15.06 32.38 -7.53
C THR A 715 14.23 31.91 -8.71
N THR A 716 13.25 31.05 -8.42
CA THR A 716 12.31 30.54 -9.42
C THR A 716 10.87 30.81 -8.98
N ALA A 717 10.12 31.57 -9.76
CA ALA A 717 8.70 31.85 -9.59
C ALA A 717 7.92 31.41 -10.84
N VAL A 718 7.12 30.35 -10.74
CA VAL A 718 6.33 29.83 -11.86
C VAL A 718 4.86 29.76 -11.46
N GLY A 719 3.99 30.50 -12.15
CA GLY A 719 2.55 30.58 -11.90
C GLY A 719 2.05 32.03 -11.88
N VAL A 720 0.76 32.21 -12.14
CA VAL A 720 0.12 33.55 -12.11
C VAL A 720 0.28 34.14 -10.71
N ALA A 721 0.89 35.33 -10.64
CA ALA A 721 1.21 36.04 -9.39
C ALA A 721 2.02 35.21 -8.37
N ALA A 722 2.83 34.24 -8.82
CA ALA A 722 3.81 33.57 -7.97
C ALA A 722 4.94 34.55 -7.59
N VAL A 723 5.44 34.50 -6.35
CA VAL A 723 6.47 35.43 -5.87
C VAL A 723 7.57 34.67 -5.14
N ALA A 724 8.80 34.72 -5.64
CA ALA A 724 9.97 34.16 -5.00
C ALA A 724 10.96 35.27 -4.60
N LYS A 725 11.11 35.49 -3.29
CA LYS A 725 11.96 36.57 -2.77
C LYS A 725 13.33 36.14 -2.27
N GLY A 726 13.43 35.09 -1.46
CA GLY A 726 14.70 34.74 -0.82
C GLY A 726 15.71 34.08 -1.75
N ASN A 727 17.01 34.19 -1.47
CA ASN A 727 18.06 33.52 -2.27
C ASN A 727 17.78 32.02 -2.43
N TYR A 728 17.95 31.47 -3.63
CA TYR A 728 17.68 30.05 -3.95
C TYR A 728 16.24 29.60 -3.70
N SER A 729 15.30 30.52 -3.51
CA SER A 729 13.91 30.14 -3.21
C SER A 729 13.11 29.79 -4.46
N THR A 730 12.15 28.88 -4.30
CA THR A 730 11.35 28.33 -5.40
C THR A 730 9.86 28.40 -5.08
N ALA A 731 9.09 29.16 -5.86
CA ALA A 731 7.63 29.29 -5.77
C ALA A 731 6.96 28.76 -7.05
N LEU A 732 6.25 27.63 -6.97
CA LEU A 732 5.57 26.96 -8.08
C LEU A 732 4.07 26.85 -7.82
N GLY A 733 3.25 27.59 -8.56
CA GLY A 733 1.79 27.60 -8.46
C GLY A 733 1.22 29.01 -8.47
N LYS A 734 -0.07 29.15 -8.83
CA LYS A 734 -0.75 30.46 -8.76
C LYS A 734 -0.69 30.99 -7.32
N GLN A 735 -0.13 32.19 -7.15
CA GLN A 735 0.04 32.84 -5.84
C GLN A 735 0.87 32.03 -4.82
N ALA A 736 1.74 31.12 -5.30
CA ALA A 736 2.76 30.50 -4.47
C ALA A 736 3.80 31.55 -4.05
N ARG A 737 4.29 31.51 -2.81
CA ARG A 737 5.10 32.59 -2.22
C ARG A 737 6.22 32.08 -1.33
N THR A 738 7.45 32.51 -1.62
CA THR A 738 8.63 32.28 -0.78
C THR A 738 9.26 33.61 -0.37
N PHE A 739 9.61 33.77 0.91
CA PHE A 739 10.10 35.05 1.44
C PHE A 739 11.59 35.04 1.77
N GLU A 740 12.08 33.97 2.37
CA GLU A 740 13.45 33.86 2.91
C GLU A 740 14.28 32.84 2.13
N LYS A 741 15.61 32.82 2.37
CA LYS A 741 16.53 31.98 1.60
C LYS A 741 16.23 30.48 1.73
N GLU A 742 16.49 29.74 0.66
CA GLU A 742 16.31 28.28 0.54
C GLU A 742 14.90 27.78 0.89
N SER A 743 13.90 28.66 0.79
CA SER A 743 12.50 28.28 0.99
C SER A 743 11.85 27.79 -0.31
N THR A 744 10.94 26.83 -0.17
CA THR A 744 10.24 26.21 -1.30
C THR A 744 8.74 26.24 -1.06
N SER A 745 7.96 26.65 -2.06
CA SER A 745 6.50 26.66 -2.06
C SER A 745 5.98 26.04 -3.35
N VAL A 746 5.22 24.95 -3.25
CA VAL A 746 4.63 24.24 -4.39
C VAL A 746 3.14 24.05 -4.16
N GLY A 747 2.30 24.76 -4.91
CA GLY A 747 0.84 24.70 -4.84
C GLY A 747 0.16 26.07 -4.88
N HIS A 748 -1.13 26.10 -5.22
CA HIS A 748 -1.94 27.32 -5.17
C HIS A 748 -1.94 27.89 -3.74
N TRP A 749 -1.50 29.13 -3.56
CA TRP A 749 -1.37 29.77 -2.23
C TRP A 749 -0.41 29.08 -1.23
N ALA A 750 0.50 28.22 -1.69
CA ALA A 750 1.58 27.75 -0.81
C ALA A 750 2.46 28.94 -0.36
N ASP A 751 2.78 29.02 0.94
CA ASP A 751 3.36 30.19 1.58
C ASP A 751 4.48 29.79 2.56
N SER A 752 5.74 29.93 2.14
CA SER A 752 6.92 29.66 2.96
C SER A 752 7.58 30.96 3.44
N ARG A 753 7.44 31.27 4.73
CA ARG A 753 7.75 32.59 5.31
C ARG A 753 9.11 32.70 5.98
N ALA A 754 9.85 31.61 6.08
CA ALA A 754 11.10 31.53 6.84
C ALA A 754 12.20 30.77 6.09
N GLU A 755 13.43 30.87 6.58
CA GLU A 755 14.60 30.18 6.03
C GLU A 755 14.40 28.65 6.07
N PHE A 756 14.76 27.96 4.98
CA PHE A 756 14.59 26.51 4.80
C PHE A 756 13.13 26.01 4.88
N ALA A 757 12.15 26.91 4.85
CA ALA A 757 10.73 26.55 4.94
C ALA A 757 10.24 25.86 3.66
N THR A 758 9.56 24.72 3.81
CA THR A 758 9.02 23.96 2.67
C THR A 758 7.51 23.78 2.78
N SER A 759 6.75 24.33 1.84
CA SER A 759 5.28 24.23 1.78
C SER A 759 4.87 23.53 0.48
N VAL A 760 4.21 22.38 0.57
CA VAL A 760 3.77 21.57 -0.58
C VAL A 760 2.30 21.20 -0.44
N GLY A 761 1.47 21.73 -1.34
CA GLY A 761 0.01 21.59 -1.33
C GLY A 761 -0.69 22.94 -1.31
N ALA A 762 -1.96 22.98 -1.72
CA ALA A 762 -2.72 24.21 -1.77
C ALA A 762 -2.94 24.81 -0.36
N ASN A 763 -2.81 26.13 -0.21
CA ASN A 763 -3.00 26.86 1.05
C ASN A 763 -2.12 26.37 2.22
N THR A 764 -0.96 25.79 1.90
CA THR A 764 0.03 25.41 2.92
C THR A 764 0.76 26.63 3.44
N ILE A 765 1.09 26.65 4.73
CA ILE A 765 1.82 27.76 5.35
C ILE A 765 2.90 27.24 6.27
N VAL A 766 4.12 27.73 6.10
CA VAL A 766 5.22 27.54 7.05
C VAL A 766 5.62 28.89 7.62
N TYR A 767 5.61 29.01 8.95
CA TYR A 767 5.85 30.28 9.65
C TYR A 767 7.29 30.48 10.08
N LYS A 768 7.98 29.41 10.51
CA LYS A 768 9.30 29.49 11.14
C LYS A 768 10.35 28.62 10.45
N LYS A 769 11.62 28.84 10.81
CA LYS A 769 12.81 28.25 10.21
C LYS A 769 12.74 26.72 10.21
N GLY A 770 13.12 26.09 9.09
CA GLY A 770 13.19 24.64 8.96
C GLY A 770 11.84 23.90 9.00
N GLY A 771 10.71 24.63 9.04
CA GLY A 771 9.39 24.03 9.06
C GLY A 771 9.01 23.42 7.71
N VAL A 772 8.23 22.34 7.75
CA VAL A 772 7.78 21.61 6.56
C VAL A 772 6.28 21.35 6.64
N ALA A 773 5.50 21.80 5.65
CA ALA A 773 4.06 21.57 5.56
C ALA A 773 3.72 20.82 4.28
N LEU A 774 3.22 19.59 4.39
CA LEU A 774 2.91 18.69 3.29
C LEU A 774 1.42 18.32 3.31
N GLY A 775 0.63 18.82 2.35
CA GLY A 775 -0.79 18.53 2.19
C GLY A 775 -1.68 19.78 2.23
N SER A 776 -2.81 19.76 1.52
CA SER A 776 -3.70 20.93 1.39
C SER A 776 -4.12 21.49 2.76
N GLY A 777 -3.86 22.78 3.01
CA GLY A 777 -4.15 23.46 4.28
C GLY A 777 -3.23 23.09 5.44
N ALA A 778 -2.16 22.32 5.23
CA ALA A 778 -1.20 21.98 6.28
C ALA A 778 -0.41 23.23 6.74
N ARG A 779 -0.11 23.28 8.04
CA ARG A 779 0.55 24.43 8.67
C ARG A 779 1.64 23.99 9.64
N ALA A 780 2.87 24.40 9.37
CA ALA A 780 3.99 24.24 10.31
C ALA A 780 4.28 25.58 10.98
N TYR A 781 3.95 25.67 12.27
CA TYR A 781 4.03 26.92 13.03
C TYR A 781 5.34 27.06 13.80
N ASP A 782 5.81 25.96 14.40
CA ASP A 782 7.04 25.96 15.20
C ASP A 782 8.29 25.64 14.37
N GLU A 783 9.46 26.02 14.89
CA GLU A 783 10.75 25.76 14.23
C GLU A 783 10.96 24.25 14.06
N ASN A 784 11.63 23.86 12.97
CA ASN A 784 11.99 22.48 12.64
C ASN A 784 10.81 21.48 12.67
N SER A 785 9.57 21.98 12.63
CA SER A 785 8.37 21.16 12.79
C SER A 785 7.77 20.77 11.45
N VAL A 786 7.22 19.56 11.37
CA VAL A 786 6.69 18.95 10.15
C VAL A 786 5.19 18.70 10.31
N ALA A 787 4.36 19.31 9.47
CA ALA A 787 2.93 19.03 9.37
C ALA A 787 2.66 18.15 8.15
N ILE A 788 2.19 16.92 8.35
CA ILE A 788 1.97 15.93 7.28
C ILE A 788 0.48 15.60 7.18
N GLY A 789 -0.09 15.78 5.99
CA GLY A 789 -1.49 15.53 5.67
C GLY A 789 -2.35 16.80 5.59
N SER A 790 -3.49 16.71 4.91
CA SER A 790 -4.39 17.86 4.75
C SER A 790 -4.88 18.41 6.09
N ASN A 791 -4.84 19.73 6.25
CA ASN A 791 -5.20 20.46 7.48
C ASN A 791 -4.42 20.07 8.74
N SER A 792 -3.28 19.38 8.59
CA SER A 792 -2.40 19.10 9.72
C SER A 792 -1.78 20.38 10.26
N PHE A 793 -1.57 20.43 11.57
CA PHE A 793 -1.07 21.59 12.28
C PHE A 793 0.05 21.15 13.22
N ALA A 794 1.28 21.55 12.89
CA ALA A 794 2.44 21.33 13.73
C ALA A 794 2.70 22.61 14.54
N LYS A 795 2.07 22.64 15.71
CA LYS A 795 2.21 23.63 16.77
C LYS A 795 2.28 22.87 18.09
N GLU A 796 2.88 23.47 19.12
CA GLU A 796 3.07 22.90 20.47
C GLU A 796 4.41 22.18 20.66
N ALA A 797 5.45 22.58 19.92
CA ALA A 797 6.81 22.21 20.31
C ALA A 797 7.14 22.88 21.66
N ILE A 798 7.31 22.07 22.72
CA ILE A 798 7.54 22.54 24.09
C ILE A 798 8.80 21.90 24.68
N ASP A 799 9.47 22.63 25.58
CA ASP A 799 10.50 22.07 26.45
C ASP A 799 9.83 21.29 27.59
N GLY A 800 10.24 20.05 27.84
CA GLY A 800 9.65 19.24 28.90
C GLY A 800 10.25 17.85 29.04
N LYS A 801 9.64 17.05 29.91
CA LYS A 801 10.00 15.65 30.16
C LYS A 801 8.98 14.73 29.50
N ALA A 802 9.45 13.72 28.77
CA ALA A 802 8.59 12.71 28.17
C ALA A 802 7.92 11.85 29.26
N TYR A 803 6.66 11.50 29.04
CA TYR A 803 5.87 10.72 30.00
C TYR A 803 6.43 9.29 30.14
N LEU A 804 6.58 8.81 31.38
CA LEU A 804 7.17 7.51 31.79
C LEU A 804 8.69 7.36 31.61
N SER A 805 9.30 7.95 30.60
CA SER A 805 10.76 7.84 30.38
C SER A 805 11.58 8.94 31.07
N ASP A 806 10.95 10.06 31.46
CA ASP A 806 11.64 11.25 31.99
C ASP A 806 12.79 11.75 31.09
N GLU A 807 12.69 11.49 29.78
CA GLU A 807 13.62 12.00 28.77
C GLU A 807 13.37 13.50 28.53
N ASP A 808 14.44 14.30 28.42
CA ASP A 808 14.31 15.73 28.09
C ASP A 808 14.00 15.92 26.60
N VAL A 809 12.87 16.57 26.31
CA VAL A 809 12.46 16.99 24.98
C VAL A 809 12.61 18.51 24.87
N LYS A 810 13.16 18.98 23.75
CA LYS A 810 13.39 20.41 23.47
C LYS A 810 12.49 20.91 22.35
N ALA A 811 11.84 22.06 22.55
CA ALA A 811 11.01 22.73 21.56
C ALA A 811 11.79 23.01 20.25
N ALA A 812 13.09 23.31 20.37
CA ALA A 812 13.97 23.58 19.23
C ALA A 812 14.13 22.38 18.27
N ALA A 813 13.89 21.14 18.73
CA ALA A 813 13.92 19.96 17.87
C ALA A 813 12.68 19.87 16.96
N GLY A 814 11.64 20.65 17.24
CA GLY A 814 10.37 20.62 16.53
C GLY A 814 9.55 19.37 16.82
N ILE A 815 8.42 19.25 16.12
CA ILE A 815 7.51 18.09 16.21
C ILE A 815 7.09 17.61 14.83
N VAL A 816 6.73 16.33 14.69
CA VAL A 816 6.04 15.82 13.51
C VAL A 816 4.57 15.63 13.85
N SER A 817 3.72 16.48 13.27
CA SER A 817 2.27 16.39 13.41
C SER A 817 1.64 15.76 12.17
N VAL A 818 0.99 14.62 12.36
CA VAL A 818 0.20 13.94 11.31
C VAL A 818 -1.29 14.31 11.36
N GLY A 819 -1.66 15.34 12.12
CA GLY A 819 -3.04 15.72 12.41
C GLY A 819 -3.13 17.14 12.96
N SER A 820 -4.21 17.46 13.66
CA SER A 820 -4.37 18.75 14.32
C SER A 820 -5.40 18.67 15.45
N PRO A 821 -5.23 19.44 16.55
CA PRO A 821 -6.33 19.80 17.43
C PRO A 821 -7.27 20.80 16.73
N ASN A 822 -8.35 21.23 17.39
CA ASN A 822 -9.16 22.33 16.87
C ASN A 822 -8.30 23.61 16.77
N TYR A 823 -8.30 24.28 15.62
CA TYR A 823 -7.58 25.57 15.46
C TYR A 823 -8.32 26.51 14.51
N LYS A 824 -8.03 27.81 14.62
CA LYS A 824 -8.66 28.85 13.79
C LYS A 824 -7.76 29.31 12.65
N VAL A 825 -8.37 29.61 11.51
CA VAL A 825 -7.74 30.27 10.36
C VAL A 825 -8.59 31.49 10.02
N GLY A 826 -8.18 32.66 10.49
CA GLY A 826 -9.06 33.84 10.48
C GLY A 826 -10.34 33.54 11.26
N ASP A 827 -11.50 33.74 10.62
CA ASP A 827 -12.82 33.46 11.19
C ASP A 827 -13.28 32.00 11.01
N THR A 828 -12.48 31.15 10.37
CA THR A 828 -12.85 29.76 10.08
C THR A 828 -12.32 28.81 11.15
N ASP A 829 -13.19 27.99 11.72
CA ASP A 829 -12.82 26.90 12.62
C ASP A 829 -12.46 25.65 11.82
N VAL A 830 -11.25 25.12 12.07
CA VAL A 830 -10.80 23.83 11.57
C VAL A 830 -10.91 22.82 12.70
N ALA A 831 -11.74 21.79 12.48
CA ALA A 831 -11.97 20.73 13.46
C ALA A 831 -10.74 19.86 13.66
N ALA A 832 -10.61 19.30 14.86
CA ALA A 832 -9.57 18.37 15.23
C ALA A 832 -9.61 17.12 14.33
N ASN A 833 -8.44 16.68 13.90
CA ASN A 833 -8.27 15.51 13.06
C ASN A 833 -7.01 14.75 13.48
N TYR A 834 -7.18 13.55 14.03
CA TYR A 834 -6.08 12.67 14.40
C TYR A 834 -5.98 11.50 13.42
N ARG A 835 -4.76 11.19 12.96
CA ARG A 835 -4.51 10.10 12.00
C ARG A 835 -3.88 8.91 12.68
N ARG A 836 -4.33 7.70 12.29
CA ARG A 836 -3.62 6.46 12.60
C ARG A 836 -2.36 6.36 11.74
N ILE A 837 -1.23 6.05 12.36
CA ILE A 837 0.00 5.68 11.67
C ILE A 837 -0.02 4.15 11.51
N VAL A 838 -0.08 3.67 10.28
CA VAL A 838 -0.20 2.24 9.94
C VAL A 838 1.10 1.72 9.34
N ASN A 839 1.25 0.39 9.26
CA ASN A 839 2.46 -0.28 8.75
C ASN A 839 3.74 0.04 9.54
N VAL A 840 3.61 0.25 10.86
CA VAL A 840 4.73 0.48 11.77
C VAL A 840 5.31 -0.88 12.22
N ALA A 841 6.54 -1.17 11.81
CA ALA A 841 7.29 -2.33 12.29
C ALA A 841 7.55 -2.22 13.81
N GLY A 842 7.91 -3.31 14.47
CA GLY A 842 8.22 -3.26 15.90
C GLY A 842 9.51 -2.48 16.12
N GLY A 843 9.50 -1.50 17.02
CA GLY A 843 10.69 -0.74 17.38
C GLY A 843 11.78 -1.61 17.98
N ILE A 844 13.03 -1.35 17.61
CA ILE A 844 14.23 -2.07 18.07
C ILE A 844 15.04 -1.20 19.03
N HIS A 845 15.21 0.07 18.69
CA HIS A 845 15.87 1.06 19.53
C HIS A 845 14.87 1.81 20.42
N ASP A 846 15.36 2.47 21.46
CA ASP A 846 14.52 3.16 22.45
C ASP A 846 13.70 4.32 21.85
N ASN A 847 14.17 4.91 20.76
CA ASN A 847 13.51 6.02 20.06
C ASN A 847 12.69 5.58 18.83
N ASP A 848 12.54 4.28 18.60
CA ASP A 848 11.64 3.77 17.56
C ASP A 848 10.17 3.85 18.02
N ALA A 849 9.25 4.01 17.07
CA ALA A 849 7.83 3.97 17.36
C ALA A 849 7.38 2.56 17.80
N VAL A 850 6.62 2.48 18.90
CA VAL A 850 6.03 1.22 19.38
C VAL A 850 4.77 0.91 18.59
N ASN A 851 4.68 -0.30 18.03
CA ASN A 851 3.45 -0.74 17.38
C ASN A 851 2.48 -1.44 18.36
N VAL A 852 1.23 -1.63 17.94
CA VAL A 852 0.19 -2.26 18.78
C VAL A 852 0.55 -3.70 19.19
N ALA A 853 1.35 -4.42 18.41
CA ALA A 853 1.74 -5.78 18.74
C ALA A 853 2.71 -5.84 19.93
N GLN A 854 3.70 -4.93 19.98
CA GLN A 854 4.59 -4.79 21.13
C GLN A 854 3.83 -4.42 22.40
N LEU A 855 2.88 -3.49 22.31
CA LEU A 855 2.05 -3.09 23.44
C LEU A 855 1.17 -4.24 23.95
N LYS A 856 0.54 -5.02 23.05
CA LYS A 856 -0.24 -6.21 23.43
C LYS A 856 0.61 -7.31 24.08
N ALA A 857 1.86 -7.47 23.64
CA ALA A 857 2.79 -8.41 24.27
C ALA A 857 3.14 -8.00 25.71
N LEU A 858 3.30 -6.68 25.95
CA LEU A 858 3.47 -6.15 27.31
C LEU A 858 2.20 -6.29 28.16
N GLU A 859 1.04 -5.97 27.60
CA GLU A 859 -0.27 -6.14 28.25
C GLU A 859 -0.50 -7.59 28.71
N GLY A 860 -0.11 -8.58 27.90
CA GLY A 860 -0.15 -9.99 28.28
C GLY A 860 0.66 -10.27 29.55
N LYS A 861 1.90 -9.76 29.63
CA LYS A 861 2.76 -9.92 30.82
C LYS A 861 2.17 -9.23 32.06
N VAL A 862 1.63 -8.02 31.89
CA VAL A 862 0.98 -7.28 32.99
C VAL A 862 -0.26 -8.01 33.50
N THR A 863 -1.03 -8.61 32.60
CA THR A 863 -2.22 -9.41 32.95
C THR A 863 -1.82 -10.67 33.71
N THR A 864 -0.77 -11.38 33.28
CA THR A 864 -0.20 -12.50 34.03
C THR A 864 0.23 -12.08 35.43
N ASN A 865 0.99 -11.00 35.55
CA ASN A 865 1.41 -10.48 36.86
C ASN A 865 0.21 -10.12 37.74
N ALA A 866 -0.85 -9.53 37.17
CA ALA A 866 -2.07 -9.23 37.91
C ALA A 866 -2.78 -10.49 38.41
N GLY A 867 -2.80 -11.55 37.58
CA GLY A 867 -3.29 -12.88 37.95
C GLY A 867 -2.45 -13.50 39.07
N ASP A 868 -1.13 -13.52 38.93
CA ASP A 868 -0.20 -14.05 39.92
C ASP A 868 -0.32 -13.33 41.27
N ILE A 869 -0.44 -12.00 41.25
CA ILE A 869 -0.69 -11.20 42.46
C ILE A 869 -2.05 -11.57 43.08
N THR A 870 -3.06 -11.88 42.26
CA THR A 870 -4.38 -12.29 42.74
C THR A 870 -4.30 -13.66 43.42
N THR A 871 -3.68 -14.64 42.78
CA THR A 871 -3.43 -15.98 43.37
C THR A 871 -2.63 -15.89 44.68
N LEU A 872 -1.57 -15.07 44.72
CA LEU A 872 -0.79 -14.84 45.95
C LEU A 872 -1.63 -14.19 47.06
N LYS A 873 -2.63 -13.37 46.72
CA LYS A 873 -3.58 -12.76 47.67
C LYS A 873 -4.64 -13.74 48.17
N GLU A 874 -5.01 -14.76 47.39
CA GLU A 874 -5.92 -15.82 47.84
C GLU A 874 -5.32 -16.63 48.99
N GLY A 875 -4.00 -16.85 48.96
CA GLY A 875 -3.24 -17.53 50.00
C GLY A 875 -3.11 -19.05 49.79
N TRP A 876 -2.36 -19.71 50.66
CA TRP A 876 -2.00 -21.12 50.60
C TRP A 876 -2.69 -21.86 51.75
N THR A 877 -3.16 -23.09 51.51
CA THR A 877 -3.85 -23.84 52.57
C THR A 877 -2.86 -24.68 53.37
N LEU A 878 -2.74 -24.40 54.67
CA LEU A 878 -2.13 -25.31 55.64
C LEU A 878 -3.20 -26.27 56.15
N ALA A 879 -2.91 -27.56 56.17
CA ALA A 879 -3.80 -28.60 56.65
C ALA A 879 -3.14 -29.37 57.79
N ASP A 880 -3.77 -29.35 58.96
CA ASP A 880 -3.48 -30.31 60.02
C ASP A 880 -4.36 -31.55 59.80
N ALA A 881 -3.76 -32.74 59.81
CA ALA A 881 -4.45 -34.01 59.60
C ALA A 881 -5.56 -34.26 60.64
N ASN A 882 -5.50 -33.63 61.83
CA ASN A 882 -6.42 -33.88 62.94
C ASN A 882 -7.37 -32.72 63.30
N THR A 883 -7.14 -31.48 62.83
CA THR A 883 -7.95 -30.31 63.26
C THR A 883 -8.45 -29.37 62.15
N GLY A 884 -8.18 -29.66 60.88
CA GLY A 884 -8.80 -28.98 59.73
C GLY A 884 -7.88 -28.05 58.92
N LYS A 885 -8.42 -27.51 57.82
CA LYS A 885 -7.69 -26.69 56.84
C LYS A 885 -7.81 -25.19 57.15
N LYS A 886 -6.71 -24.44 57.01
CA LYS A 886 -6.68 -22.97 57.16
C LYS A 886 -5.89 -22.31 56.03
N VAL A 887 -6.44 -21.25 55.45
CA VAL A 887 -5.78 -20.48 54.39
C VAL A 887 -4.90 -19.39 55.01
N VAL A 888 -3.65 -19.31 54.56
CA VAL A 888 -2.62 -18.35 54.99
C VAL A 888 -2.22 -17.48 53.81
N LYS A 889 -2.33 -16.17 53.97
CA LYS A 889 -2.04 -15.16 52.94
C LYS A 889 -0.64 -14.56 53.15
N ALA A 890 -0.12 -13.87 52.14
CA ALA A 890 1.26 -13.36 52.12
C ALA A 890 1.67 -12.41 53.26
N LYS A 891 0.72 -11.87 54.05
CA LYS A 891 1.00 -11.04 55.24
C LYS A 891 0.80 -11.78 56.56
N ASP A 892 0.30 -13.01 56.52
CA ASP A 892 -0.01 -13.78 57.72
C ASP A 892 1.28 -14.38 58.29
N THR A 893 1.41 -14.37 59.62
CA THR A 893 2.54 -15.01 60.32
C THR A 893 2.10 -16.38 60.82
N VAL A 894 2.79 -17.45 60.41
CA VAL A 894 2.54 -18.81 60.88
C VAL A 894 3.51 -19.13 62.01
N LYS A 895 2.98 -19.32 63.23
CA LYS A 895 3.77 -19.74 64.40
C LYS A 895 3.55 -21.23 64.66
N VAL A 896 4.62 -22.00 64.56
CA VAL A 896 4.63 -23.43 64.94
C VAL A 896 5.31 -23.55 66.30
N THR A 897 4.61 -24.11 67.29
CA THR A 897 5.16 -24.37 68.62
C THR A 897 5.42 -25.86 68.77
N GLY A 898 6.64 -26.20 69.18
CA GLY A 898 6.94 -27.53 69.70
C GLY A 898 6.21 -27.80 71.01
N ASP A 899 6.17 -29.06 71.44
CA ASP A 899 5.68 -29.48 72.76
C ASP A 899 6.86 -29.91 73.65
N ASP A 900 6.56 -30.63 74.74
CA ASP A 900 7.60 -31.08 75.67
C ASP A 900 8.60 -32.08 75.06
N TYR A 901 8.26 -32.73 73.94
CA TYR A 901 9.05 -33.78 73.30
C TYR A 901 9.50 -33.42 71.88
N ILE A 902 8.86 -32.44 71.23
CA ILE A 902 9.18 -31.99 69.88
C ILE A 902 9.67 -30.54 69.92
N THR A 903 10.87 -30.30 69.45
CA THR A 903 11.45 -28.96 69.22
C THR A 903 11.16 -28.50 67.79
N ALA A 904 10.80 -27.22 67.63
CA ALA A 904 10.55 -26.61 66.33
C ALA A 904 11.45 -25.38 66.15
N THR A 905 12.31 -25.40 65.13
CA THR A 905 13.18 -24.28 64.77
C THR A 905 12.95 -23.85 63.33
N VAL A 906 12.96 -22.53 63.08
CA VAL A 906 12.84 -21.99 61.72
C VAL A 906 14.15 -21.30 61.38
N ASP A 907 14.76 -21.70 60.27
CA ASP A 907 15.98 -21.10 59.71
C ASP A 907 15.79 -20.75 58.23
N ASN A 908 16.87 -20.33 57.56
CA ASN A 908 16.84 -19.93 56.15
C ASN A 908 16.46 -21.08 55.19
N ASP A 909 16.53 -22.34 55.65
CA ASP A 909 16.16 -23.52 54.88
C ASP A 909 14.71 -23.97 55.16
N GLY A 910 14.04 -23.38 56.15
CA GLY A 910 12.64 -23.64 56.49
C GLY A 910 12.41 -24.10 57.94
N LEU A 911 11.29 -24.77 58.18
CA LEU A 911 10.92 -25.33 59.49
C LEU A 911 11.59 -26.70 59.68
N LYS A 912 12.40 -26.84 60.72
CA LYS A 912 12.97 -28.11 61.19
C LYS A 912 12.24 -28.55 62.47
N LEU A 913 11.81 -29.81 62.51
CA LEU A 913 11.26 -30.46 63.70
C LEU A 913 12.27 -31.48 64.22
N GLY A 914 12.59 -31.44 65.50
CA GLY A 914 13.49 -32.38 66.17
C GLY A 914 12.84 -32.98 67.41
N MET A 915 13.24 -34.19 67.81
CA MET A 915 12.70 -34.87 69.00
C MET A 915 13.68 -34.77 70.18
N ASP A 916 13.19 -34.40 71.36
CA ASP A 916 13.95 -34.44 72.61
C ASP A 916 13.91 -35.86 73.20
N GLU A 917 14.80 -36.70 72.68
CA GLU A 917 14.93 -38.11 73.09
C GLU A 917 15.25 -38.29 74.58
N THR A 918 15.87 -37.29 75.21
CA THR A 918 16.25 -37.35 76.63
C THR A 918 15.00 -37.34 77.51
N LYS A 919 14.05 -36.45 77.23
CA LYS A 919 12.78 -36.38 77.96
C LYS A 919 11.89 -37.58 77.69
N LEU A 920 11.83 -38.06 76.43
CA LEU A 920 11.07 -39.25 76.06
C LEU A 920 11.58 -40.51 76.78
N ASN A 921 12.90 -40.74 76.75
CA ASN A 921 13.52 -41.88 77.43
C ASN A 921 13.37 -41.80 78.95
N THR A 922 13.44 -40.60 79.53
CA THR A 922 13.20 -40.40 80.97
C THR A 922 11.78 -40.81 81.37
N GLN A 923 10.77 -40.49 80.55
CA GLN A 923 9.38 -40.90 80.81
C GLN A 923 9.18 -42.41 80.66
N ILE A 924 9.74 -43.03 79.61
CA ILE A 924 9.69 -44.48 79.40
C ILE A 924 10.34 -45.23 80.57
N ASN A 925 11.54 -44.80 80.98
CA ASN A 925 12.26 -45.41 82.10
C ASN A 925 11.50 -45.22 83.42
N ASN A 926 10.94 -44.04 83.69
CA ASN A 926 10.10 -43.83 84.87
C ASN A 926 8.83 -44.71 84.86
N GLN A 927 8.25 -45.01 83.70
CA GLN A 927 7.10 -45.91 83.60
C GLN A 927 7.48 -47.38 83.83
N ILE A 928 8.68 -47.80 83.38
CA ILE A 928 9.23 -49.15 83.61
C ILE A 928 9.60 -49.34 85.08
N ASP A 929 10.35 -48.38 85.66
CA ASP A 929 10.82 -48.45 87.04
C ASP A 929 9.68 -48.35 88.06
N ASN A 930 8.57 -47.69 87.74
CA ASN A 930 7.40 -47.61 88.61
C ASN A 930 6.33 -48.66 88.31
N SER A 931 6.58 -49.58 87.37
CA SER A 931 5.66 -50.69 87.08
C SER A 931 5.81 -51.83 88.08
N GLU A 932 4.83 -51.96 88.98
CA GLU A 932 4.76 -53.10 89.91
C GLU A 932 4.72 -54.44 89.15
N THR A 933 4.14 -54.49 87.95
CA THR A 933 4.05 -55.70 87.13
C THR A 933 5.40 -56.15 86.59
N VAL A 934 6.27 -55.21 86.21
CA VAL A 934 7.63 -55.52 85.73
C VAL A 934 8.54 -55.93 86.89
N LYS A 935 8.47 -55.21 88.02
CA LYS A 935 9.19 -55.57 89.26
C LYS A 935 8.78 -56.95 89.80
N ALA A 936 7.51 -57.33 89.70
CA ALA A 936 7.02 -58.64 90.13
C ALA A 936 7.50 -59.80 89.24
N LYS A 937 7.60 -59.61 87.92
CA LYS A 937 8.06 -60.65 86.98
C LYS A 937 9.58 -60.88 87.00
N MET A 938 10.38 -59.85 87.30
CA MET A 938 11.84 -59.99 87.42
C MET A 938 12.28 -60.67 88.71
N ASN A 939 11.47 -60.60 89.78
CA ASN A 939 11.73 -61.25 91.08
C ASN A 939 11.29 -62.73 91.16
N SER A 940 10.67 -63.29 90.12
CA SER A 940 10.09 -64.65 90.14
C SER A 940 10.88 -65.69 89.34
N TRP A 941 12.13 -65.40 88.94
CA TRP A 941 12.97 -66.34 88.19
C TRP A 941 13.76 -67.25 89.14
N VAL A 942 13.49 -68.55 89.08
CA VAL A 942 14.26 -69.61 89.76
C VAL A 942 14.81 -70.54 88.67
N LEU A 943 16.13 -70.71 88.63
CA LEU A 943 16.82 -71.69 87.78
C LEU A 943 16.86 -73.05 88.51
N LYS A 944 16.25 -74.08 87.92
CA LYS A 944 16.30 -75.47 88.40
C LYS A 944 17.16 -76.30 87.44
N ALA A 945 18.24 -76.89 87.94
CA ALA A 945 19.06 -77.82 87.16
C ALA A 945 18.40 -79.21 87.09
N THR A 946 18.53 -79.90 85.97
CA THR A 946 17.83 -81.14 85.58
C THR A 946 18.32 -82.42 86.27
N SER A 947 19.21 -82.34 87.27
CA SER A 947 19.80 -83.50 87.96
C SER A 947 19.41 -83.65 89.43
N ASP A 948 18.48 -82.85 89.96
CA ASP A 948 17.99 -83.01 91.34
C ASP A 948 16.81 -83.99 91.41
N THR A 949 17.09 -85.24 91.81
CA THR A 949 16.11 -86.29 92.11
C THR A 949 16.19 -86.73 93.57
N GLY A 950 15.69 -85.91 94.50
CA GLY A 950 15.55 -86.24 95.92
C GLY A 950 14.71 -85.19 96.67
N GLU A 951 13.79 -85.65 97.53
CA GLU A 951 12.87 -84.81 98.30
C GLU A 951 13.54 -84.13 99.52
N GLU A 952 12.89 -83.04 99.93
CA GLU A 952 13.02 -82.32 101.20
C GLU A 952 14.09 -81.21 101.38
N GLU A 953 13.55 -80.00 101.29
CA GLU A 953 13.85 -78.77 102.03
C GLU A 953 14.99 -77.82 101.58
N LYS A 954 14.49 -76.68 101.05
CA LYS A 954 14.91 -75.28 101.28
C LYS A 954 16.09 -74.76 100.45
N GLY A 955 15.76 -74.44 99.21
CA GLY A 955 16.52 -73.55 98.33
C GLY A 955 16.81 -72.19 98.96
N LYS A 956 18.05 -71.72 98.79
CA LYS A 956 18.52 -70.40 99.18
C LYS A 956 18.30 -69.38 98.06
N THR A 957 17.82 -68.21 98.45
CA THR A 957 17.64 -67.01 97.63
C THR A 957 18.98 -66.53 97.02
N ILE A 958 18.98 -66.20 95.73
CA ILE A 958 20.14 -65.59 95.06
C ILE A 958 20.04 -64.05 95.21
N ASN A 959 21.04 -63.45 95.86
CA ASN A 959 21.24 -62.01 95.90
C ASN A 959 21.98 -61.56 94.62
N ASN A 960 21.33 -60.73 93.80
CA ASN A 960 21.78 -60.28 92.47
C ASN A 960 22.69 -59.03 92.55
N THR A 961 23.66 -59.00 93.46
CA THR A 961 24.67 -57.94 93.48
C THR A 961 26.02 -58.33 92.88
N ASP A 962 26.41 -59.62 92.81
CA ASP A 962 27.80 -59.99 92.46
C ASP A 962 28.03 -61.19 91.49
N ASN A 963 27.02 -61.72 90.79
CA ASN A 963 27.14 -62.65 89.62
C ASN A 963 28.39 -63.59 89.55
N ALA A 964 28.59 -64.49 90.52
CA ALA A 964 29.63 -65.54 90.49
C ALA A 964 29.11 -66.94 90.90
N VAL A 965 29.45 -67.98 90.11
CA VAL A 965 29.06 -69.40 90.27
C VAL A 965 30.33 -70.28 90.27
N THR A 966 30.47 -71.18 91.27
CA THR A 966 31.52 -72.21 91.40
C THR A 966 31.02 -73.59 90.96
N PHE A 967 31.88 -74.40 90.31
CA PHE A 967 31.58 -75.77 89.85
C PHE A 967 32.61 -76.76 90.45
N ASP A 968 32.15 -77.79 91.15
CA ASP A 968 32.97 -78.95 91.59
C ASP A 968 33.06 -79.98 90.45
N VAL A 969 34.29 -80.40 90.09
CA VAL A 969 34.54 -81.52 89.17
C VAL A 969 35.49 -82.48 89.85
N GLU A 970 35.06 -83.74 90.01
CA GLU A 970 35.85 -84.84 90.54
C GLU A 970 37.07 -85.13 89.66
N THR A 971 38.19 -85.45 90.31
CA THR A 971 39.47 -85.81 89.71
C THR A 971 39.37 -87.02 88.76
N ASP A 972 40.15 -86.98 87.66
CA ASP A 972 40.46 -88.10 86.76
C ASP A 972 39.48 -88.48 85.63
N GLN A 973 38.68 -87.53 85.13
CA GLN A 973 37.81 -87.75 83.94
C GLN A 973 38.19 -86.94 82.68
N GLY A 974 39.45 -86.50 82.55
CA GLY A 974 40.00 -86.02 81.27
C GLY A 974 39.42 -84.69 80.73
N LEU A 975 38.65 -83.96 81.54
CA LEU A 975 38.14 -82.62 81.27
C LEU A 975 38.83 -81.60 82.19
N THR A 976 39.37 -80.51 81.65
CA THR A 976 39.79 -79.35 82.45
C THR A 976 38.96 -78.14 82.07
N VAL A 977 38.41 -77.46 83.07
CA VAL A 977 37.60 -76.24 82.92
C VAL A 977 38.30 -75.12 83.68
N LYS A 978 38.67 -74.04 83.00
CA LYS A 978 39.24 -72.84 83.61
C LYS A 978 38.58 -71.59 83.04
N ARG A 979 38.16 -70.67 83.91
CA ARG A 979 37.52 -69.41 83.54
C ARG A 979 38.58 -68.35 83.21
N ASP A 980 38.36 -67.60 82.14
CA ASP A 980 39.17 -66.45 81.71
C ASP A 980 38.19 -65.33 81.31
N GLY A 981 37.89 -64.42 82.25
CA GLY A 981 36.90 -63.36 82.07
C GLY A 981 35.45 -63.85 81.90
N ALA A 982 34.76 -63.35 80.87
CA ALA A 982 33.36 -63.63 80.57
C ALA A 982 33.12 -64.91 79.73
N THR A 983 34.17 -65.71 79.48
CA THR A 983 34.11 -66.98 78.73
C THR A 983 34.72 -68.12 79.54
N ILE A 984 34.07 -69.29 79.50
CA ILE A 984 34.60 -70.55 80.07
C ILE A 984 35.40 -71.26 78.98
N LYS A 985 36.70 -71.48 79.22
CA LYS A 985 37.53 -72.34 78.36
C LYS A 985 37.48 -73.77 78.92
N TYR A 986 36.98 -74.69 78.10
CA TYR A 986 37.03 -76.14 78.33
C TYR A 986 38.01 -76.76 77.33
N GLY A 987 38.87 -77.66 77.82
CA GLY A 987 39.84 -78.37 76.99
C GLY A 987 39.84 -79.85 77.32
N VAL A 988 39.69 -80.69 76.29
CA VAL A 988 39.83 -82.14 76.36
C VAL A 988 41.31 -82.49 76.18
N ASN A 989 41.86 -83.35 77.04
CA ASN A 989 43.21 -83.86 76.86
C ASN A 989 43.23 -84.82 75.66
N ASN A 990 43.61 -84.32 74.48
CA ASN A 990 43.68 -85.07 73.23
C ASN A 990 44.49 -86.37 73.32
N LYS A 991 45.42 -86.51 74.28
CA LYS A 991 46.23 -87.73 74.43
C LYS A 991 45.42 -88.92 74.98
N GLN A 992 44.41 -88.67 75.82
CA GLN A 992 43.49 -89.69 76.36
C GLN A 992 42.27 -89.92 75.45
N LEU A 993 41.87 -88.88 74.69
CA LEU A 993 40.82 -88.98 73.66
C LEU A 993 41.28 -89.81 72.45
N VAL A 994 42.56 -89.74 72.08
CA VAL A 994 43.15 -90.51 70.98
C VAL A 994 43.38 -91.99 71.36
N GLU A 995 43.53 -92.35 72.64
CA GLU A 995 43.56 -93.76 73.08
C GLU A 995 42.19 -94.45 73.01
N ASN A 996 41.09 -93.71 73.20
CA ASN A 996 39.73 -94.24 73.12
C ASN A 996 39.15 -94.24 71.69
N ILE A 997 39.74 -93.48 70.75
CA ILE A 997 39.38 -93.50 69.32
C ILE A 997 40.16 -94.59 68.55
N ASN A 998 41.31 -95.06 69.06
CA ASN A 998 42.16 -96.04 68.37
C ASN A 998 41.82 -97.53 68.64
N LYS A 999 40.68 -97.86 69.26
CA LYS A 999 40.21 -99.25 69.47
C LYS A 999 38.70 -99.38 69.27
N GLY A 1000 38.26 -99.76 68.06
CA GLY A 1000 36.92 -100.35 67.87
C GLY A 1000 36.13 -99.89 66.65
N ASP A 1001 36.38 -100.55 65.52
CA ASP A 1001 35.44 -100.98 64.47
C ASP A 1001 34.02 -100.36 64.37
N THR A 1002 33.87 -99.12 63.88
CA THR A 1002 32.70 -98.73 63.03
C THR A 1002 32.96 -97.46 62.22
N ALA A 1003 32.55 -97.45 60.95
CA ALA A 1003 32.80 -96.39 59.98
C ALA A 1003 31.76 -95.23 59.98
N VAL A 1004 32.30 -94.05 59.63
CA VAL A 1004 31.72 -92.78 59.14
C VAL A 1004 30.29 -92.82 58.56
N THR A 1005 29.48 -91.77 58.77
CA THR A 1005 28.51 -91.29 57.75
C THR A 1005 28.18 -89.78 57.84
N ASN A 1006 28.52 -89.04 56.78
CA ASN A 1006 27.94 -87.77 56.31
C ASN A 1006 28.24 -86.42 57.00
N ILE A 1007 29.42 -85.87 56.66
CA ILE A 1007 29.57 -84.47 56.24
C ILE A 1007 29.96 -84.48 54.76
N ALA A 1008 29.06 -83.98 53.89
CA ALA A 1008 29.35 -83.30 52.62
C ALA A 1008 28.11 -83.32 51.70
N GLY A 1009 27.46 -82.16 51.53
CA GLY A 1009 26.62 -81.85 50.38
C GLY A 1009 27.32 -80.80 49.54
N LEU A 1010 27.80 -81.20 48.36
CA LEU A 1010 28.43 -80.36 47.34
C LEU A 1010 27.38 -79.49 46.61
N PHE A 1011 27.67 -78.21 46.40
CA PHE A 1011 27.02 -77.41 45.34
C PHE A 1011 28.04 -77.12 44.24
N ASN A 1012 27.62 -77.37 42.99
CA ASN A 1012 28.33 -76.97 41.78
C ASN A 1012 27.68 -75.70 41.23
N VAL A 1013 28.47 -74.78 40.68
CA VAL A 1013 27.98 -73.71 39.80
C VAL A 1013 28.59 -73.90 38.42
N THR A 1014 27.72 -73.79 37.41
CA THR A 1014 27.96 -74.09 35.99
C THR A 1014 27.67 -72.85 35.16
N ASP A 1015 28.38 -72.68 34.04
CA ASP A 1015 28.21 -71.60 33.06
C ASP A 1015 27.31 -72.00 31.88
N GLY A 1016 26.55 -73.10 32.01
CA GLY A 1016 25.68 -73.60 30.96
C GLY A 1016 26.34 -74.54 29.95
N LYS A 1017 27.67 -74.78 30.01
CA LYS A 1017 28.34 -75.86 29.24
C LYS A 1017 29.41 -76.65 30.00
N ASN A 1018 29.90 -76.18 31.15
CA ASN A 1018 30.82 -76.94 32.01
C ASN A 1018 30.44 -76.87 33.51
N THR A 1019 30.63 -77.99 34.22
CA THR A 1019 30.40 -78.11 35.67
C THR A 1019 31.73 -78.39 36.35
N LYS A 1020 32.14 -77.54 37.30
CA LYS A 1020 33.32 -77.79 38.15
C LYS A 1020 32.94 -77.70 39.62
N ALA A 1021 33.38 -78.71 40.37
CA ALA A 1021 33.33 -78.71 41.83
C ALA A 1021 34.42 -77.75 42.36
N VAL A 1022 34.03 -76.76 43.16
CA VAL A 1022 34.97 -75.91 43.89
C VAL A 1022 34.89 -76.30 45.36
N ASN A 1023 35.98 -76.89 45.85
CA ASN A 1023 36.13 -77.43 47.18
C ASN A 1023 37.39 -76.78 47.76
N LEU A 1024 37.27 -75.78 48.63
CA LEU A 1024 38.45 -75.05 49.12
C LEU A 1024 38.35 -74.78 50.62
N GLY A 1025 38.84 -75.77 51.37
CA GLY A 1025 39.39 -75.62 52.70
C GLY A 1025 40.78 -74.97 52.69
N LYS A 1026 41.39 -74.94 53.88
CA LYS A 1026 42.24 -73.87 54.42
C LYS A 1026 43.59 -73.56 53.75
N ASP A 1027 43.99 -74.21 52.66
CA ASP A 1027 45.35 -74.05 52.11
C ASP A 1027 45.39 -73.87 50.58
N LYS A 1028 45.17 -72.64 50.07
CA LYS A 1028 45.86 -72.01 48.90
C LYS A 1028 45.15 -70.75 48.37
N ASN A 1029 45.94 -69.72 48.03
CA ASN A 1029 45.58 -68.49 47.33
C ASN A 1029 44.67 -68.72 46.11
N SER A 1030 43.62 -67.91 45.96
CA SER A 1030 42.86 -67.77 44.71
C SER A 1030 42.42 -66.31 44.55
N ASN A 1031 43.27 -65.55 43.85
CA ASN A 1031 43.00 -64.19 43.41
C ASN A 1031 41.70 -64.14 42.59
N VAL A 1032 40.69 -63.40 43.05
CA VAL A 1032 39.57 -62.98 42.21
C VAL A 1032 39.97 -61.69 41.53
N THR A 1033 40.09 -61.71 40.20
CA THR A 1033 40.42 -60.52 39.39
C THR A 1033 39.16 -60.08 38.65
N PHE A 1034 38.68 -58.84 38.88
CA PHE A 1034 37.59 -58.26 38.09
C PHE A 1034 38.19 -57.61 36.84
N LYS A 1035 37.75 -58.01 35.64
CA LYS A 1035 38.18 -57.39 34.37
C LYS A 1035 37.13 -56.38 33.92
N GLY A 1036 37.42 -55.09 34.08
CA GLY A 1036 36.70 -53.97 33.48
C GLY A 1036 37.65 -53.16 32.57
N THR A 1037 37.09 -52.40 31.63
CA THR A 1037 37.86 -51.53 30.73
C THR A 1037 38.46 -50.37 31.52
N ASP A 1038 39.78 -50.15 31.41
CA ASP A 1038 40.47 -49.04 32.08
C ASP A 1038 39.88 -47.69 31.62
N GLY A 1039 39.38 -46.90 32.58
CA GLY A 1039 38.79 -45.57 32.35
C GLY A 1039 37.26 -45.49 32.30
N GLU A 1040 36.51 -46.60 32.47
CA GLU A 1040 35.04 -46.60 32.41
C GLU A 1040 34.35 -47.22 33.65
N THR A 1041 35.08 -47.98 34.49
CA THR A 1041 34.55 -48.57 35.74
C THR A 1041 35.53 -48.42 36.90
N THR A 1042 35.00 -48.20 38.11
CA THR A 1042 35.76 -48.14 39.37
C THR A 1042 35.32 -49.27 40.30
N VAL A 1043 36.27 -49.95 40.95
CA VAL A 1043 36.01 -51.02 41.92
C VAL A 1043 36.65 -50.64 43.26
N THR A 1044 35.84 -50.55 44.31
CA THR A 1044 36.32 -50.33 45.68
C THR A 1044 35.81 -51.43 46.61
N VAL A 1045 36.72 -51.98 47.40
CA VAL A 1045 36.44 -53.04 48.39
C VAL A 1045 36.52 -52.42 49.79
N GLY A 1046 35.50 -52.64 50.61
CA GLY A 1046 35.44 -52.16 52.00
C GLY A 1046 34.51 -53.01 52.85
N GLY A 1047 34.44 -52.76 54.15
CA GLY A 1047 33.68 -53.58 55.11
C GLY A 1047 34.60 -54.44 55.99
N SER A 1048 34.08 -54.88 57.14
CA SER A 1048 34.82 -55.69 58.13
C SER A 1048 34.96 -57.15 57.70
N ASP A 1049 35.92 -57.88 58.28
CA ASP A 1049 36.23 -59.27 57.94
C ASP A 1049 35.02 -60.23 58.01
N ASP A 1050 34.01 -59.91 58.83
CA ASP A 1050 32.79 -60.71 58.98
C ASP A 1050 31.67 -60.33 57.98
N ALA A 1051 31.84 -59.25 57.19
CA ALA A 1051 30.91 -58.81 56.14
C ALA A 1051 31.58 -57.86 55.11
N PRO A 1052 32.53 -58.33 54.28
CA PRO A 1052 33.16 -57.50 53.27
C PRO A 1052 32.18 -57.19 52.13
N THR A 1053 32.15 -55.93 51.71
CA THR A 1053 31.36 -55.41 50.59
C THR A 1053 32.27 -54.97 49.44
N VAL A 1054 31.95 -55.41 48.22
CA VAL A 1054 32.59 -54.95 46.98
C VAL A 1054 31.58 -54.10 46.22
N THR A 1055 31.90 -52.83 45.97
CA THR A 1055 31.06 -51.94 45.15
C THR A 1055 31.75 -51.68 43.82
N VAL A 1056 31.03 -51.93 42.71
CA VAL A 1056 31.47 -51.62 41.34
C VAL A 1056 30.64 -50.46 40.81
N GLY A 1057 31.29 -49.35 40.47
CA GLY A 1057 30.67 -48.13 39.91
C GLY A 1057 31.21 -47.81 38.51
N LEU A 1058 30.54 -46.89 37.80
CA LEU A 1058 31.01 -46.33 36.53
C LEU A 1058 31.90 -45.10 36.80
N ASP A 1059 32.92 -44.90 35.97
CA ASP A 1059 33.86 -43.77 36.08
C ASP A 1059 33.13 -42.41 35.88
N PRO A 1060 33.42 -41.38 36.69
CA PRO A 1060 32.79 -40.07 36.59
C PRO A 1060 32.96 -39.36 35.22
N GLU A 1061 34.05 -39.63 34.49
CA GLU A 1061 34.33 -39.02 33.19
C GLU A 1061 33.52 -39.71 32.06
N PHE A 1062 33.24 -41.02 32.20
CA PHE A 1062 32.33 -41.77 31.32
C PHE A 1062 30.87 -41.32 31.46
N LYS A 1063 30.42 -40.97 32.68
CA LYS A 1063 29.08 -40.37 32.90
C LYS A 1063 28.91 -38.99 32.24
N LYS A 1064 29.99 -38.24 32.04
CA LYS A 1064 29.96 -36.95 31.33
C LYS A 1064 29.82 -37.12 29.81
N GLN A 1065 30.36 -38.19 29.22
CA GLN A 1065 30.20 -38.50 27.79
C GLN A 1065 28.80 -39.02 27.42
N VAL A 1066 28.12 -39.73 28.33
CA VAL A 1066 26.74 -40.23 28.12
C VAL A 1066 25.68 -39.12 28.21
N ASN A 1067 25.96 -38.02 28.92
CA ASN A 1067 25.05 -36.86 29.03
C ASN A 1067 25.28 -35.78 27.95
N ALA A 1068 26.20 -35.99 27.00
CA ALA A 1068 26.54 -35.03 25.94
C ALA A 1068 26.20 -35.53 24.51
N ASN A 1069 25.39 -36.58 24.38
CA ASN A 1069 24.77 -37.04 23.13
C ASN A 1069 23.25 -36.83 23.14
#